data_AF-A0A0C9TXJ4-F1
#
_entry.id   AF-A0A0C9TXJ4-F1
#
_cell.length_a   1.000
_cell.length_b   1.000
_cell.length_c   1.000
_cell.angle_alpha   90.00
_cell.angle_beta   90.00
_cell.angle_gamma   90.00
#
_symmetry.space_group_name_H-M   'P 1'
#
loop_
_entity.id
_entity.type
_entity.pdbx_description
1 polymer ?
#
loop_
_entity_poly.entity_id
_entity_poly.type
_entity_poly.pdbx_seq_one_letter_code
_entity_poly.pdbx_strand_id
1 'polypeptide(L)'
;MATRPKGKPIMPLAELTGKTTPNGFQWGATLFDFFFVYRIPCVNAITTMTGSKLLKVMESIGESGYAKAKAEVEWAAAEQDPKVVPVANTQELIEAYDLRVKLGIFNSYSMIDSIRESALKITEYQVHNEHPAEESSDKDGERDEDMEKEDEDEEKHRVKEDATEGPAPHAEEDGADDVSDSMDVDSQRSVIREPSMHEDEETLEEEPIMPIPPPPEIPVTSPFHPSHYPSPWPFIPFTVPRVPMLLQERIPLHLLPRTLYVHDPFNLLSVRRWKIVDTSWLSRPDIVRTYTLSFSPAMQEKVDKATKDAEEMEEFKARTLIILRYTRTRQQIENYEPIIEVPLPPYQRRLTKVEEGHLYISPVAKVGEGNHSVVYKTEWELPRDLLTEPHFCKTCMKESMKEEMKKLRESGRWDRMMRAACWGPKGLTQHPTAQTVIDAMEDVNDPPILEKDGEIIEREITCVVAPDTHPIEILRAFEKGKVWELFKKKRNQNSPANAANQMIISFAEEEEVPLPKGSTSSSPLSAAPRVRINPKLAYQNPYNNLCSHRTVTNVCPVPRTTRFTVAAKLSIEHDKHLAREAENYQNFPEHFFQHWSGYNLVPPIRNPVPVHALVPQFFGYYTPVLEHENQEKVKDEEKGDEDEEDTDEEEEASVQKPYLSPILLLEHCGNPIDPDTVSDDEQEECRSLLLRFHAAGWLHESVAARNILVQKCPPTEFPATWLTTEAERSPSFRLIDFGRSRKYTKSEERMMEETAALKLFRVDYGACL
;
A
#
# COMPACT_ATOMS: atom_id res chain seq x y z
N MET A 1 22.24 -33.92 -5.81
CA MET A 1 22.27 -35.27 -6.42
C MET A 1 23.67 -35.54 -6.97
N ALA A 2 24.18 -36.78 -6.89
CA ALA A 2 25.40 -37.17 -7.58
C ALA A 2 25.05 -37.89 -8.88
N THR A 3 25.54 -37.38 -10.02
CA THR A 3 25.65 -38.18 -11.25
C THR A 3 26.58 -39.36 -11.01
N ARG A 4 26.49 -40.42 -11.83
CA ARG A 4 27.32 -41.62 -11.63
C ARG A 4 28.81 -41.25 -11.56
N PRO A 5 29.64 -41.92 -10.74
CA PRO A 5 31.10 -41.73 -10.76
C PRO A 5 31.80 -42.07 -12.11
N LYS A 6 31.03 -42.57 -13.09
CA LYS A 6 31.44 -42.81 -14.48
C LYS A 6 30.40 -42.24 -15.47
N GLY A 7 29.65 -41.22 -15.08
CA GLY A 7 28.62 -40.58 -15.89
C GLY A 7 29.19 -39.72 -17.02
N LYS A 8 28.34 -39.29 -17.95
CA LYS A 8 28.72 -38.28 -18.95
C LYS A 8 28.90 -36.91 -18.26
N PRO A 9 29.84 -36.06 -18.70
CA PRO A 9 29.91 -34.67 -18.27
C PRO A 9 28.62 -33.89 -18.57
N ILE A 10 28.21 -33.01 -17.66
CA ILE A 10 27.08 -32.10 -17.84
C ILE A 10 27.56 -30.85 -18.59
N MET A 11 27.58 -30.91 -19.92
CA MET A 11 27.97 -29.81 -20.81
C MET A 11 27.17 -29.88 -22.12
N PRO A 12 26.77 -28.74 -22.73
CA PRO A 12 26.90 -27.36 -22.24
C PRO A 12 25.73 -26.95 -21.32
N LEU A 13 26.01 -26.13 -20.30
CA LEU A 13 25.01 -25.68 -19.31
C LEU A 13 24.24 -24.42 -19.71
N ALA A 14 24.61 -23.77 -20.81
CA ALA A 14 23.98 -22.52 -21.28
C ALA A 14 22.64 -22.76 -21.99
N GLU A 15 22.51 -23.88 -22.73
CA GLU A 15 21.36 -24.18 -23.59
C GLU A 15 20.12 -24.64 -22.81
N LEU A 16 20.30 -25.17 -21.59
CA LEU A 16 19.22 -25.70 -20.75
C LEU A 16 18.91 -24.75 -19.59
N THR A 17 17.86 -23.93 -19.72
CA THR A 17 17.32 -23.08 -18.65
C THR A 17 16.35 -23.88 -17.76
N GLY A 18 16.48 -23.76 -16.44
CA GLY A 18 15.50 -24.30 -15.47
C GLY A 18 14.26 -23.43 -15.38
N LYS A 19 13.62 -23.38 -14.20
CA LYS A 19 12.78 -22.23 -13.85
C LYS A 19 13.67 -21.02 -13.53
N THR A 20 13.16 -19.82 -13.81
CA THR A 20 13.91 -18.56 -13.64
C THR A 20 13.03 -17.45 -13.06
N THR A 21 13.66 -16.57 -12.30
CA THR A 21 13.06 -15.29 -11.86
C THR A 21 12.80 -14.34 -13.04
N PRO A 22 11.97 -13.30 -12.89
CA PRO A 22 11.70 -12.32 -13.95
C PRO A 22 12.94 -11.59 -14.49
N ASN A 23 13.99 -11.48 -13.68
CA ASN A 23 15.29 -10.94 -14.06
C ASN A 23 16.31 -12.02 -14.51
N GLY A 24 15.83 -13.22 -14.89
CA GLY A 24 16.60 -14.22 -15.63
C GLY A 24 17.51 -15.14 -14.80
N PHE A 25 17.62 -14.95 -13.48
CA PHE A 25 18.42 -15.83 -12.62
C PHE A 25 17.74 -17.18 -12.38
N GLN A 26 18.53 -18.22 -12.14
CA GLN A 26 18.03 -19.55 -11.77
C GLN A 26 17.23 -19.46 -10.47
N TRP A 27 16.04 -20.04 -10.45
CA TRP A 27 15.09 -19.95 -9.35
C TRP A 27 14.78 -21.33 -8.76
N GLY A 28 14.50 -21.36 -7.45
CA GLY A 28 14.00 -22.53 -6.74
C GLY A 28 12.90 -22.16 -5.74
N ALA A 29 11.88 -23.01 -5.62
CA ALA A 29 10.74 -22.76 -4.73
C ALA A 29 11.12 -22.69 -3.25
N THR A 30 12.10 -23.50 -2.84
CA THR A 30 12.62 -23.66 -1.48
C THR A 30 14.15 -23.84 -1.51
N LEU A 31 14.81 -23.80 -0.35
CA LEU A 31 16.25 -24.12 -0.26
C LEU A 31 16.58 -25.58 -0.67
N PHE A 32 15.61 -26.50 -0.62
CA PHE A 32 15.79 -27.90 -1.04
C PHE A 32 15.84 -28.08 -2.56
N ASP A 33 15.42 -27.07 -3.34
CA ASP A 33 15.47 -27.09 -4.80
C ASP A 33 16.86 -26.77 -5.36
N PHE A 34 17.85 -26.52 -4.51
CA PHE A 34 19.22 -26.18 -4.91
C PHE A 34 20.20 -27.33 -4.60
N PHE A 35 20.87 -27.82 -5.64
CA PHE A 35 21.75 -28.97 -5.56
C PHE A 35 23.18 -28.60 -5.90
N PHE A 36 24.12 -29.02 -5.05
CA PHE A 36 25.53 -29.12 -5.43
C PHE A 36 25.71 -30.30 -6.40
N VAL A 37 26.22 -30.01 -7.60
CA VAL A 37 26.40 -30.98 -8.68
C VAL A 37 27.87 -31.00 -9.12
N TYR A 38 28.45 -32.21 -9.21
CA TYR A 38 29.74 -32.44 -9.85
C TYR A 38 29.53 -32.48 -11.37
N ARG A 39 29.93 -31.42 -12.07
CA ARG A 39 29.67 -31.28 -13.53
C ARG A 39 30.43 -32.28 -14.37
N ILE A 40 31.62 -32.68 -13.93
CA ILE A 40 32.48 -33.66 -14.60
C ILE A 40 32.89 -34.69 -13.53
N PRO A 41 32.43 -35.95 -13.62
CA PRO A 41 32.94 -37.01 -12.75
C PRO A 41 34.48 -37.08 -12.84
N CYS A 42 35.14 -37.26 -11.68
CA CYS A 42 36.59 -37.18 -11.49
C CYS A 42 37.22 -35.76 -11.53
N VAL A 43 36.45 -34.67 -11.59
CA VAL A 43 36.95 -33.30 -11.35
C VAL A 43 36.22 -32.69 -10.16
N ASN A 44 36.94 -32.03 -9.25
CA ASN A 44 36.37 -31.32 -8.08
C ASN A 44 35.68 -29.98 -8.46
N ALA A 45 35.03 -29.94 -9.63
CA ALA A 45 34.27 -28.79 -10.13
C ALA A 45 32.80 -28.92 -9.71
N ILE A 46 32.54 -28.59 -8.45
CA ILE A 46 31.18 -28.48 -7.89
C ILE A 46 30.51 -27.19 -8.42
N THR A 47 29.21 -27.24 -8.68
CA THR A 47 28.42 -26.06 -9.07
C THR A 47 26.99 -26.20 -8.56
N THR A 48 26.42 -25.12 -8.01
CA THR A 48 25.01 -25.10 -7.58
C THR A 48 24.08 -25.03 -8.79
N MET A 49 23.04 -25.87 -8.82
CA MET A 49 22.03 -25.93 -9.88
C MET A 49 20.63 -26.13 -9.27
N THR A 50 19.60 -25.57 -9.90
CA THR A 50 18.21 -25.77 -9.45
C THR A 50 17.63 -27.10 -9.92
N GLY A 51 16.66 -27.65 -9.17
CA GLY A 51 15.97 -28.91 -9.46
C GLY A 51 15.40 -28.96 -10.87
N SER A 52 14.61 -27.96 -11.26
CA SER A 52 14.06 -27.84 -12.62
C SER A 52 15.11 -27.66 -13.72
N LYS A 53 16.31 -27.12 -13.44
CA LYS A 53 17.43 -27.12 -14.40
C LYS A 53 18.07 -28.51 -14.51
N LEU A 54 18.25 -29.20 -13.38
CA LEU A 54 18.86 -30.52 -13.31
C LEU A 54 17.96 -31.61 -13.91
N LEU A 55 16.63 -31.48 -13.76
CA LEU A 55 15.64 -32.35 -14.40
C LEU A 55 15.79 -32.33 -15.94
N LYS A 56 15.79 -31.15 -16.57
CA LYS A 56 15.99 -30.99 -18.02
C LYS A 56 17.35 -31.52 -18.51
N VAL A 57 18.38 -31.44 -17.66
CA VAL A 57 19.69 -32.09 -17.92
C VAL A 57 19.58 -33.61 -17.86
N MET A 58 18.87 -34.18 -16.88
CA MET A 58 18.67 -35.63 -16.78
C MET A 58 17.81 -36.18 -17.93
N GLU A 59 16.80 -35.43 -18.38
CA GLU A 59 15.98 -35.77 -19.55
C GLU A 59 16.83 -35.79 -20.83
N SER A 60 17.60 -34.73 -21.11
CA SER A 60 18.42 -34.64 -22.32
C SER A 60 19.58 -35.64 -22.39
N ILE A 61 20.10 -36.10 -21.24
CA ILE A 61 21.11 -37.16 -21.17
C ILE A 61 20.48 -38.57 -21.17
N GLY A 62 19.18 -38.69 -20.86
CA GLY A 62 18.46 -39.97 -20.78
C GLY A 62 18.59 -40.69 -19.43
N GLU A 63 18.90 -39.99 -18.34
CA GLU A 63 19.05 -40.55 -16.98
C GLU A 63 17.83 -40.32 -16.07
N SER A 64 16.74 -39.72 -16.56
CA SER A 64 15.50 -39.46 -15.79
C SER A 64 14.89 -40.72 -15.15
N GLY A 65 15.08 -41.90 -15.74
CA GLY A 65 14.66 -43.19 -15.19
C GLY A 65 15.55 -43.79 -14.10
N TYR A 66 16.53 -43.06 -13.55
CA TYR A 66 17.45 -43.60 -12.54
C TYR A 66 16.75 -43.79 -11.19
N ALA A 67 16.55 -45.04 -10.77
CA ALA A 67 15.71 -45.41 -9.63
C ALA A 67 16.08 -44.78 -8.27
N LYS A 68 17.32 -44.31 -8.07
CA LYS A 68 17.74 -43.60 -6.85
C LYS A 68 17.53 -42.08 -6.89
N ALA A 69 17.11 -41.54 -8.03
CA ALA A 69 16.85 -40.12 -8.26
C ALA A 69 15.35 -39.85 -8.50
N LYS A 70 14.50 -40.88 -8.36
CA LYS A 70 13.08 -40.82 -8.71
C LYS A 70 12.33 -39.78 -7.88
N ALA A 71 12.59 -39.74 -6.57
CA ALA A 71 11.91 -38.82 -5.65
C ALA A 71 12.29 -37.35 -5.95
N GLU A 72 13.56 -37.08 -6.28
CA GLU A 72 14.04 -35.75 -6.63
C GLU A 72 13.56 -35.31 -8.03
N VAL A 73 13.38 -36.26 -8.96
CA VAL A 73 12.73 -36.02 -10.26
C VAL A 73 11.25 -35.69 -10.10
N GLU A 74 10.52 -36.45 -9.27
CA GLU A 74 9.11 -36.18 -8.94
C GLU A 74 8.96 -34.85 -8.20
N TRP A 75 9.87 -34.52 -7.28
CA TRP A 75 9.92 -33.22 -6.59
C TRP A 75 10.20 -32.06 -7.56
N ALA A 76 11.23 -32.16 -8.42
CA ALA A 76 11.55 -31.12 -9.40
C ALA A 76 10.47 -30.93 -10.48
N ALA A 77 9.67 -31.95 -10.75
CA ALA A 77 8.48 -31.86 -11.61
C ALA A 77 7.27 -31.24 -10.88
N ALA A 78 7.15 -31.45 -9.58
CA ALA A 78 6.13 -30.85 -8.70
C ALA A 78 6.53 -29.47 -8.14
N GLU A 79 7.73 -28.97 -8.44
CA GLU A 79 8.21 -27.64 -8.07
C GLU A 79 7.19 -26.58 -8.49
N GLN A 80 6.80 -25.66 -7.60
CA GLN A 80 5.88 -24.57 -7.92
C GLN A 80 6.49 -23.64 -8.98
N ASP A 81 5.70 -22.76 -9.59
CA ASP A 81 6.24 -21.69 -10.44
C ASP A 81 6.50 -20.42 -9.63
N PRO A 82 7.50 -19.60 -10.01
CA PRO A 82 7.73 -18.30 -9.39
C PRO A 82 6.48 -17.43 -9.54
N LYS A 83 6.00 -16.90 -8.41
CA LYS A 83 4.81 -16.04 -8.34
C LYS A 83 5.10 -14.78 -7.52
N VAL A 84 4.45 -13.68 -7.88
CA VAL A 84 4.43 -12.46 -7.07
C VAL A 84 3.78 -12.79 -5.72
N VAL A 85 4.43 -12.39 -4.63
CA VAL A 85 3.85 -12.42 -3.28
C VAL A 85 3.32 -11.02 -2.98
N PRO A 86 2.02 -10.84 -2.70
CA PRO A 86 1.48 -9.55 -2.32
C PRO A 86 1.99 -9.13 -0.94
N VAL A 87 2.09 -7.83 -0.71
CA VAL A 87 2.27 -7.24 0.62
C VAL A 87 1.04 -7.48 1.50
N ALA A 88 1.12 -7.16 2.80
CA ALA A 88 -0.03 -7.17 3.69
C ALA A 88 -1.19 -6.33 3.11
N ASN A 89 -2.41 -6.88 3.13
CA ASN A 89 -3.53 -6.31 2.38
C ASN A 89 -3.97 -4.95 2.94
N THR A 90 -3.92 -3.88 2.13
CA THR A 90 -4.17 -2.51 2.60
C THR A 90 -5.60 -2.30 3.14
N GLN A 91 -6.61 -2.96 2.58
CA GLN A 91 -7.97 -2.92 3.15
C GLN A 91 -8.03 -3.55 4.54
N GLU A 92 -7.41 -4.72 4.74
CA GLU A 92 -7.35 -5.39 6.05
C GLU A 92 -6.51 -4.58 7.06
N LEU A 93 -5.47 -3.84 6.61
CA LEU A 93 -4.74 -2.88 7.43
C LEU A 93 -5.64 -1.72 7.89
N ILE A 94 -6.42 -1.12 6.98
CA ILE A 94 -7.37 -0.04 7.26
C ILE A 94 -8.44 -0.53 8.26
N GLU A 95 -9.09 -1.67 7.98
CA GLU A 95 -10.13 -2.23 8.86
C GLU A 95 -9.58 -2.60 10.25
N ALA A 96 -8.32 -3.09 10.33
CA ALA A 96 -7.64 -3.33 11.61
C ALA A 96 -7.17 -2.05 12.33
N TYR A 97 -6.99 -0.92 11.62
CA TYR A 97 -6.73 0.38 12.23
C TYR A 97 -8.02 1.02 12.77
N ASP A 98 -9.09 1.05 11.98
CA ASP A 98 -10.42 1.50 12.39
C ASP A 98 -10.92 0.74 13.63
N LEU A 99 -10.68 -0.58 13.69
CA LEU A 99 -11.02 -1.40 14.86
C LEU A 99 -10.22 -1.00 16.11
N ARG A 100 -8.93 -0.62 15.98
CA ARG A 100 -8.12 -0.16 17.12
C ARG A 100 -8.55 1.23 17.61
N VAL A 101 -8.97 2.10 16.70
CA VAL A 101 -9.64 3.37 17.02
C VAL A 101 -10.93 3.10 17.81
N LYS A 102 -11.84 2.27 17.26
CA LYS A 102 -13.10 1.87 17.91
C LYS A 102 -12.93 1.25 19.31
N LEU A 103 -11.84 0.51 19.55
CA LEU A 103 -11.53 -0.11 20.84
C LEU A 103 -10.94 0.87 21.88
N GLY A 104 -10.77 2.16 21.55
CA GLY A 104 -10.18 3.15 22.46
C GLY A 104 -8.69 2.96 22.73
N ILE A 105 -8.01 2.09 21.97
CA ILE A 105 -6.57 1.77 22.17
C ILE A 105 -5.70 3.01 21.98
N PHE A 106 -6.15 3.98 21.18
CA PHE A 106 -5.60 5.32 21.11
C PHE A 106 -6.36 6.24 22.09
N ASN A 107 -5.91 6.30 23.36
CA ASN A 107 -6.53 7.09 24.44
C ASN A 107 -6.51 8.63 24.27
N SER A 108 -6.20 9.15 23.07
CA SER A 108 -5.99 10.59 22.81
C SER A 108 -7.28 11.43 22.75
N TYR A 109 -8.46 10.81 22.75
CA TYR A 109 -9.77 11.46 22.57
C TYR A 109 -9.98 12.64 23.55
N SER A 110 -9.73 12.41 24.85
CA SER A 110 -9.94 13.41 25.93
C SER A 110 -9.12 14.69 25.76
N MET A 111 -8.04 14.69 24.97
CA MET A 111 -7.24 15.88 24.68
C MET A 111 -7.67 16.55 23.37
N ILE A 112 -8.20 15.77 22.41
CA ILE A 112 -8.61 16.25 21.10
C ILE A 112 -9.93 17.02 21.15
N ASP A 113 -10.89 16.61 21.97
CA ASP A 113 -12.16 17.36 22.12
C ASP A 113 -11.93 18.75 22.75
N SER A 114 -11.06 18.84 23.75
CA SER A 114 -10.57 20.11 24.32
C SER A 114 -9.90 21.02 23.27
N ILE A 115 -9.08 20.42 22.39
CA ILE A 115 -8.44 21.14 21.28
C ILE A 115 -9.47 21.61 20.24
N ARG A 116 -10.53 20.84 19.96
CA ARG A 116 -11.61 21.21 19.02
C ARG A 116 -12.44 22.36 19.55
N GLU A 117 -12.83 22.31 20.83
CA GLU A 117 -13.46 23.46 21.49
C GLU A 117 -12.57 24.71 21.44
N SER A 118 -11.25 24.54 21.60
CA SER A 118 -10.31 25.66 21.53
C SER A 118 -10.19 26.22 20.10
N ALA A 119 -10.14 25.38 19.08
CA ALA A 119 -10.10 25.80 17.68
C ALA A 119 -11.39 26.54 17.25
N LEU A 120 -12.56 26.08 17.70
CA LEU A 120 -13.84 26.74 17.43
C LEU A 120 -13.90 28.14 18.09
N LYS A 121 -13.38 28.28 19.31
CA LYS A 121 -13.27 29.57 20.02
C LYS A 121 -12.30 30.54 19.31
N ILE A 122 -11.23 30.04 18.68
CA ILE A 122 -10.32 30.86 17.85
C ILE A 122 -11.05 31.40 16.62
N THR A 123 -11.90 30.60 15.95
CA THR A 123 -12.70 31.09 14.82
C THR A 123 -13.76 32.11 15.21
N GLU A 124 -14.34 32.06 16.42
CA GLU A 124 -15.24 33.13 16.91
C GLU A 124 -14.47 34.44 17.17
N TYR A 125 -13.26 34.37 17.74
CA TYR A 125 -12.44 35.55 18.02
C TYR A 125 -11.99 36.31 16.77
N GLN A 126 -11.81 35.64 15.63
CA GLN A 126 -11.48 36.30 14.36
C GLN A 126 -12.66 37.05 13.73
N VAL A 127 -13.91 36.70 14.07
CA VAL A 127 -15.13 37.34 13.53
C VAL A 127 -15.51 38.61 14.31
N HIS A 128 -15.03 38.78 15.55
CA HIS A 128 -15.39 39.92 16.41
C HIS A 128 -14.45 41.14 16.34
N ASN A 129 -13.45 41.13 15.43
CA ASN A 129 -12.50 42.24 15.26
C ASN A 129 -12.86 43.22 14.10
N GLU A 130 -14.16 43.36 13.78
CA GLU A 130 -14.66 44.51 13.02
C GLU A 130 -15.49 45.45 13.92
N HIS A 131 -15.08 46.72 14.01
CA HIS A 131 -15.65 47.75 14.88
C HIS A 131 -16.90 48.40 14.25
N PRO A 132 -17.87 48.90 15.05
CA PRO A 132 -17.76 50.30 15.50
C PRO A 132 -18.36 50.69 16.87
N ALA A 133 -17.66 51.65 17.51
CA ALA A 133 -18.12 52.85 18.26
C ALA A 133 -19.43 52.94 19.08
N GLU A 134 -19.30 53.63 20.23
CA GLU A 134 -20.32 54.41 20.99
C GLU A 134 -21.45 53.60 21.71
N GLU A 135 -22.05 53.99 22.85
CA GLU A 135 -22.02 55.26 23.62
C GLU A 135 -22.33 55.07 25.15
N SER A 136 -21.81 55.95 26.01
CA SER A 136 -22.37 56.42 27.32
C SER A 136 -22.51 55.56 28.62
N SER A 137 -21.92 56.10 29.71
CA SER A 137 -22.46 56.35 31.09
C SER A 137 -22.72 55.24 32.14
N ASP A 138 -22.13 55.47 33.34
CA ASP A 138 -22.70 55.39 34.72
C ASP A 138 -23.27 54.07 35.31
N LYS A 139 -23.21 53.77 36.63
CA LYS A 139 -22.40 54.22 37.80
C LYS A 139 -22.67 53.29 39.01
N ASP A 140 -21.72 53.18 39.94
CA ASP A 140 -21.85 52.73 41.36
C ASP A 140 -22.47 51.33 41.64
N GLY A 141 -22.31 50.65 42.78
CA GLY A 141 -21.49 50.85 43.99
C GLY A 141 -21.82 49.76 45.06
N GLU A 142 -20.93 49.55 46.06
CA GLU A 142 -21.09 48.71 47.28
C GLU A 142 -21.25 47.18 47.03
N ARG A 143 -20.51 46.23 47.64
CA ARG A 143 -20.02 45.95 49.01
C ARG A 143 -21.08 45.33 49.94
N ASP A 144 -20.82 44.11 50.42
CA ASP A 144 -20.98 43.71 51.83
C ASP A 144 -20.19 42.40 52.12
N GLU A 145 -20.12 42.02 53.39
CA GLU A 145 -19.20 41.02 53.99
C GLU A 145 -19.96 39.83 54.61
N ASP A 146 -19.30 39.04 55.49
CA ASP A 146 -19.86 37.98 56.35
C ASP A 146 -20.40 36.70 55.66
N MET A 147 -20.53 35.52 56.30
CA MET A 147 -19.90 34.85 57.46
C MET A 147 -20.36 33.35 57.35
N GLU A 148 -19.59 32.32 57.72
CA GLU A 148 -19.72 31.57 59.00
C GLU A 148 -18.77 30.35 59.04
N LYS A 149 -18.55 29.81 60.24
CA LYS A 149 -17.80 28.57 60.55
C LYS A 149 -18.76 27.49 61.06
N GLU A 150 -18.31 26.24 61.12
CA GLU A 150 -18.45 25.42 62.33
C GLU A 150 -17.31 24.36 62.42
N ASP A 151 -16.95 23.95 63.65
CA ASP A 151 -15.84 23.06 64.05
C ASP A 151 -16.44 21.66 64.54
N GLU A 152 -15.91 20.65 65.27
CA GLU A 152 -14.75 20.33 66.16
C GLU A 152 -14.49 18.77 66.21
N ASP A 153 -13.22 18.30 66.36
CA ASP A 153 -12.71 16.99 66.92
C ASP A 153 -13.39 15.61 66.57
N GLU A 154 -13.10 14.38 67.09
CA GLU A 154 -12.07 13.67 67.91
C GLU A 154 -12.06 12.16 67.48
N GLU A 155 -11.07 11.25 67.59
CA GLU A 155 -9.58 11.33 67.62
C GLU A 155 -8.86 9.92 67.55
N LYS A 156 -8.09 9.46 68.56
CA LYS A 156 -7.14 8.30 68.61
C LYS A 156 -7.71 6.86 68.57
N HIS A 157 -6.92 5.90 68.02
CA HIS A 157 -6.32 4.81 68.84
C HIS A 157 -5.10 4.06 68.23
N ARG A 158 -4.35 3.32 69.08
CA ARG A 158 -3.10 2.54 68.79
C ARG A 158 -3.33 1.01 68.79
N VAL A 159 -2.37 0.24 68.22
CA VAL A 159 -1.60 -0.89 68.85
C VAL A 159 -0.46 -1.40 67.92
N LYS A 160 0.48 -2.23 68.43
CA LYS A 160 1.69 -2.81 67.77
C LYS A 160 1.71 -4.36 67.86
N GLU A 161 2.60 -5.03 67.10
CA GLU A 161 3.58 -6.10 67.49
C GLU A 161 4.32 -6.57 66.19
N ASP A 162 5.67 -6.53 66.04
CA ASP A 162 6.79 -7.35 66.58
C ASP A 162 6.99 -8.70 65.82
N ALA A 163 8.08 -8.95 65.06
CA ALA A 163 9.45 -9.44 65.43
C ALA A 163 9.58 -11.00 65.38
N THR A 164 10.70 -11.71 65.17
CA THR A 164 12.17 -11.46 64.92
C THR A 164 12.62 -12.16 63.59
N GLU A 165 13.85 -12.64 63.22
CA GLU A 165 15.24 -12.75 63.77
C GLU A 165 16.32 -12.96 62.63
N GLY A 166 17.54 -13.45 62.94
CA GLY A 166 18.64 -13.83 62.01
C GLY A 166 18.98 -15.35 62.02
N PRO A 167 20.22 -15.84 61.72
CA PRO A 167 21.54 -15.17 61.57
C PRO A 167 22.41 -15.62 60.34
N ALA A 168 23.71 -15.25 60.32
CA ALA A 168 24.77 -15.62 59.32
C ALA A 168 25.67 -16.81 59.82
N PRO A 169 26.96 -17.10 59.42
CA PRO A 169 28.09 -16.18 59.06
C PRO A 169 29.30 -16.68 58.15
N HIS A 170 30.32 -15.81 57.97
CA HIS A 170 31.77 -16.00 57.57
C HIS A 170 32.15 -16.76 56.25
N ALA A 171 33.34 -16.61 55.62
CA ALA A 171 34.61 -15.88 55.90
C ALA A 171 35.23 -15.35 54.55
N GLU A 172 36.00 -14.25 54.47
CA GLU A 172 37.49 -14.08 54.63
C GLU A 172 38.35 -14.86 53.57
N GLU A 173 39.49 -14.40 53.04
CA GLU A 173 40.45 -13.34 53.47
C GLU A 173 41.32 -12.77 52.30
N ASP A 174 41.66 -11.47 52.39
CA ASP A 174 42.87 -10.69 51.99
C ASP A 174 43.77 -10.91 50.74
N GLY A 175 44.40 -9.79 50.34
CA GLY A 175 45.54 -9.70 49.41
C GLY A 175 45.80 -8.28 48.86
N ALA A 176 46.77 -7.55 49.40
CA ALA A 176 47.14 -6.19 48.97
C ALA A 176 48.64 -6.08 48.65
N ASP A 177 49.05 -5.07 47.87
CA ASP A 177 50.43 -4.54 47.86
C ASP A 177 50.50 -3.13 47.23
N ASP A 178 51.40 -2.29 47.74
CA ASP A 178 51.69 -0.92 47.28
C ASP A 178 52.77 -0.88 46.19
N VAL A 179 52.66 0.06 45.24
CA VAL A 179 53.83 0.85 44.78
C VAL A 179 53.39 2.27 44.45
N SER A 180 54.04 3.25 45.08
CA SER A 180 53.97 4.67 44.72
C SER A 180 55.24 5.10 43.98
N ASP A 181 55.10 6.00 43.01
CA ASP A 181 56.10 7.06 42.81
C ASP A 181 55.46 8.31 42.16
N SER A 182 56.21 9.41 42.14
CA SER A 182 55.72 10.78 41.95
C SER A 182 56.61 11.61 41.01
N MET A 183 56.04 12.68 40.41
CA MET A 183 56.65 14.03 40.27
C MET A 183 55.88 14.90 39.25
N ASP A 184 55.07 15.85 39.75
CA ASP A 184 55.41 17.30 39.82
C ASP A 184 56.52 17.85 38.88
N VAL A 185 56.46 19.07 38.30
CA VAL A 185 55.46 20.17 38.38
C VAL A 185 55.70 21.18 37.22
N ASP A 186 54.89 22.25 37.20
CA ASP A 186 55.06 23.57 36.57
C ASP A 186 54.54 23.80 35.12
N SER A 187 54.04 24.99 34.72
CA SER A 187 53.15 26.03 35.33
C SER A 187 53.11 27.27 34.40
N GLN A 188 52.23 28.23 34.69
CA GLN A 188 52.16 29.61 34.18
C GLN A 188 51.67 29.78 32.72
N ARG A 189 50.80 30.75 32.39
CA ARG A 189 50.07 31.72 33.24
C ARG A 189 48.82 32.30 32.54
N SER A 190 47.84 32.67 33.37
CA SER A 190 46.83 33.74 33.21
C SER A 190 46.78 34.58 31.92
N VAL A 191 45.56 34.90 31.47
CA VAL A 191 44.90 36.19 31.78
C VAL A 191 43.40 36.10 31.46
N ILE A 192 42.56 36.62 32.35
CA ILE A 192 41.12 36.83 32.10
C ILE A 192 40.96 38.08 31.25
N ARG A 193 40.13 38.02 30.20
CA ARG A 193 39.75 39.20 29.42
C ARG A 193 38.29 39.08 28.97
N GLU A 194 37.44 39.90 29.56
CA GLU A 194 36.17 40.29 28.96
C GLU A 194 36.44 41.22 27.76
N PRO A 195 35.68 41.07 26.68
CA PRO A 195 35.02 42.21 26.04
C PRO A 195 33.50 42.06 26.27
N SER A 196 32.83 43.05 26.86
CA SER A 196 32.47 44.35 26.27
C SER A 196 31.14 44.25 25.51
N MET A 197 30.08 44.83 26.07
CA MET A 197 28.79 44.94 25.40
C MET A 197 28.90 45.93 24.24
N HIS A 198 28.54 45.50 23.05
CA HIS A 198 28.02 46.37 22.00
C HIS A 198 26.62 45.86 21.66
N GLU A 199 25.64 46.75 21.84
CA GLU A 199 24.24 46.50 21.59
C GLU A 199 23.97 46.86 20.13
N ASP A 200 24.32 45.96 19.22
CA ASP A 200 23.90 46.04 17.83
C ASP A 200 22.42 45.63 17.79
N GLU A 201 21.51 46.61 17.97
CA GLU A 201 20.09 46.46 17.66
C GLU A 201 19.92 46.30 16.13
N GLU A 202 20.10 45.08 15.63
CA GLU A 202 19.52 44.68 14.35
C GLU A 202 17.99 44.73 14.48
N THR A 203 17.42 45.88 14.15
CA THR A 203 15.98 46.07 14.04
C THR A 203 15.44 45.11 13.00
N LEU A 204 14.81 44.03 13.46
CA LEU A 204 14.05 43.11 12.61
C LEU A 204 12.92 43.91 11.95
N GLU A 205 13.09 44.24 10.67
CA GLU A 205 12.00 44.73 9.85
C GLU A 205 10.96 43.61 9.74
N GLU A 206 9.80 43.80 10.39
CA GLU A 206 8.68 42.87 10.29
C GLU A 206 8.16 42.89 8.85
N GLU A 207 8.50 41.86 8.05
CA GLU A 207 7.96 41.69 6.69
C GLU A 207 6.42 41.82 6.76
N PRO A 208 5.80 42.65 5.90
CA PRO A 208 4.39 42.95 6.01
C PRO A 208 3.56 41.68 5.89
N ILE A 209 2.82 41.36 6.95
CA ILE A 209 1.94 40.19 7.01
C ILE A 209 0.87 40.34 5.92
N MET A 210 1.10 39.71 4.77
CA MET A 210 0.10 39.69 3.70
C MET A 210 -1.19 39.06 4.25
N PRO A 211 -2.37 39.64 3.96
CA PRO A 211 -3.63 39.08 4.43
C PRO A 211 -3.77 37.66 3.88
N ILE A 212 -3.86 36.69 4.79
CA ILE A 212 -4.01 35.28 4.44
C ILE A 212 -5.29 35.15 3.61
N PRO A 213 -5.22 34.69 2.34
CA PRO A 213 -6.42 34.53 1.53
C PRO A 213 -7.36 33.53 2.21
N PRO A 214 -8.70 33.73 2.13
CA PRO A 214 -9.63 32.79 2.72
C PRO A 214 -9.36 31.39 2.17
N PRO A 215 -9.34 30.34 3.02
CA PRO A 215 -9.00 29.00 2.58
C PRO A 215 -9.96 28.57 1.46
N PRO A 216 -9.46 27.96 0.36
CA PRO A 216 -10.30 27.63 -0.78
C PRO A 216 -11.45 26.73 -0.34
N GLU A 217 -12.68 27.06 -0.75
CA GLU A 217 -13.87 26.30 -0.40
C GLU A 217 -13.77 24.86 -0.95
N ILE A 218 -13.36 23.94 -0.08
CA ILE A 218 -13.31 22.50 -0.39
C ILE A 218 -14.75 22.09 -0.76
N PRO A 219 -15.02 21.58 -1.97
CA PRO A 219 -16.38 21.26 -2.37
C PRO A 219 -16.88 20.07 -1.56
N VAL A 220 -18.18 20.05 -1.22
CA VAL A 220 -18.82 18.96 -0.45
C VAL A 220 -18.77 17.59 -1.18
N THR A 221 -18.34 17.55 -2.44
CA THR A 221 -18.04 16.33 -3.19
C THR A 221 -16.66 15.74 -2.87
N SER A 222 -15.71 16.53 -2.35
CA SER A 222 -14.37 16.10 -1.96
C SER A 222 -14.44 15.08 -0.81
N PRO A 223 -13.65 13.98 -0.84
CA PRO A 223 -13.54 13.10 0.31
C PRO A 223 -12.85 13.78 1.51
N PHE A 224 -12.09 14.86 1.29
CA PHE A 224 -11.38 15.66 2.29
C PHE A 224 -12.23 16.82 2.86
N HIS A 225 -13.48 16.99 2.43
CA HIS A 225 -14.37 18.01 3.01
C HIS A 225 -14.62 17.75 4.52
N PRO A 226 -14.52 18.75 5.42
CA PRO A 226 -14.63 18.55 6.87
C PRO A 226 -15.87 17.78 7.35
N SER A 227 -17.02 17.90 6.67
CA SER A 227 -18.24 17.15 7.02
C SER A 227 -18.13 15.63 6.81
N HIS A 228 -17.06 15.14 6.19
CA HIS A 228 -16.77 13.71 6.00
C HIS A 228 -15.90 13.11 7.11
N TYR A 229 -15.58 13.87 8.16
CA TYR A 229 -14.80 13.40 9.31
C TYR A 229 -15.69 13.24 10.55
N PRO A 230 -16.28 12.05 10.79
CA PRO A 230 -17.00 11.75 12.02
C PRO A 230 -16.05 11.71 13.23
N SER A 231 -16.52 12.05 14.42
CA SER A 231 -15.70 11.92 15.65
C SER A 231 -15.20 10.48 15.84
N PRO A 232 -13.91 10.24 16.16
CA PRO A 232 -12.87 11.22 16.58
C PRO A 232 -12.09 11.87 15.44
N TRP A 233 -12.37 11.56 14.19
CA TRP A 233 -11.58 12.01 13.05
C TRP A 233 -11.80 13.51 12.75
N PRO A 234 -10.83 14.21 12.12
CA PRO A 234 -9.46 13.78 11.87
C PRO A 234 -8.60 13.81 13.15
N PHE A 235 -7.60 12.92 13.23
CA PHE A 235 -6.54 13.03 14.24
C PHE A 235 -5.54 14.13 13.86
N ILE A 236 -4.97 14.81 14.84
CA ILE A 236 -3.89 15.79 14.64
C ILE A 236 -2.66 15.03 14.10
N PRO A 237 -2.04 15.45 12.98
CA PRO A 237 -0.86 14.79 12.43
C PRO A 237 0.27 14.62 13.45
N PHE A 238 0.98 13.50 13.36
CA PHE A 238 2.13 13.12 14.19
C PHE A 238 1.87 12.93 15.70
N THR A 239 0.65 13.17 16.21
CA THR A 239 0.37 13.06 17.66
C THR A 239 0.03 11.64 18.15
N VAL A 240 -0.27 10.70 17.24
CA VAL A 240 -0.70 9.33 17.61
C VAL A 240 0.48 8.35 17.45
N PRO A 241 1.12 7.89 18.54
CA PRO A 241 2.23 6.96 18.43
C PRO A 241 1.81 5.63 17.82
N ARG A 242 2.63 5.09 16.90
CA ARG A 242 2.38 3.87 16.10
C ARG A 242 1.29 4.01 15.02
N VAL A 243 0.96 5.24 14.65
CA VAL A 243 0.16 5.64 13.47
C VAL A 243 1.04 6.61 12.64
N PRO A 244 0.81 6.81 11.33
CA PRO A 244 -0.06 6.03 10.43
C PRO A 244 0.60 4.77 9.84
N MET A 245 -0.22 3.92 9.21
CA MET A 245 0.16 2.62 8.63
C MET A 245 1.18 2.78 7.51
N LEU A 246 2.20 1.92 7.39
CA LEU A 246 3.08 1.94 6.22
C LEU A 246 2.30 1.57 4.95
N LEU A 247 2.34 2.43 3.92
CA LEU A 247 1.87 2.08 2.59
C LEU A 247 2.98 1.36 1.84
N GLN A 248 2.81 0.04 1.65
CA GLN A 248 3.75 -0.80 0.89
C GLN A 248 3.10 -1.41 -0.37
N GLU A 249 1.80 -1.18 -0.58
CA GLU A 249 1.09 -1.57 -1.79
C GLU A 249 1.34 -0.56 -2.93
N ARG A 250 1.56 -1.08 -4.14
CA ARG A 250 1.93 -0.28 -5.31
C ARG A 250 0.69 0.34 -5.96
N ILE A 251 0.48 1.64 -5.76
CA ILE A 251 -0.57 2.39 -6.48
C ILE A 251 -0.18 2.50 -7.97
N PRO A 252 -1.06 2.14 -8.93
CA PRO A 252 -0.83 2.38 -10.35
C PRO A 252 -0.63 3.87 -10.67
N LEU A 253 0.28 4.21 -11.59
CA LEU A 253 0.65 5.61 -11.86
C LEU A 253 -0.53 6.53 -12.28
N HIS A 254 -1.59 5.98 -12.88
CA HIS A 254 -2.81 6.73 -13.26
C HIS A 254 -3.78 6.97 -12.08
N LEU A 255 -3.57 6.31 -10.94
CA LEU A 255 -4.33 6.46 -9.70
C LEU A 255 -3.57 7.21 -8.60
N LEU A 256 -2.38 7.73 -8.91
CA LEU A 256 -1.70 8.69 -8.04
C LEU A 256 -2.47 10.03 -8.08
N PRO A 257 -2.60 10.76 -6.95
CA PRO A 257 -3.19 12.09 -6.94
C PRO A 257 -2.54 13.04 -7.94
N ARG A 258 -3.35 13.73 -8.75
CA ARG A 258 -2.85 14.74 -9.71
C ARG A 258 -2.39 16.01 -9.00
N THR A 259 -3.16 16.44 -8.01
CA THR A 259 -2.86 17.54 -7.10
C THR A 259 -2.52 16.98 -5.73
N LEU A 260 -1.52 17.57 -5.08
CA LEU A 260 -1.12 17.25 -3.71
C LEU A 260 -1.16 18.54 -2.89
N TYR A 261 -2.01 18.59 -1.87
CA TYR A 261 -2.06 19.69 -0.91
C TYR A 261 -1.12 19.37 0.24
N VAL A 262 -0.04 20.15 0.38
CA VAL A 262 1.01 19.90 1.36
C VAL A 262 0.86 20.87 2.53
N HIS A 263 0.55 20.32 3.70
CA HIS A 263 0.40 21.01 4.97
C HIS A 263 1.77 21.09 5.66
N ASP A 264 2.31 22.30 5.76
CA ASP A 264 3.66 22.58 6.26
C ASP A 264 3.68 23.79 7.22
N PRO A 265 3.14 23.69 8.45
CA PRO A 265 3.14 24.77 9.45
C PRO A 265 4.53 25.32 9.82
N PHE A 266 5.59 24.64 9.38
CA PHE A 266 6.98 24.91 9.73
C PHE A 266 7.81 25.45 8.54
N ASN A 267 7.22 25.58 7.34
CA ASN A 267 7.85 26.03 6.09
C ASN A 267 9.11 25.22 5.70
N LEU A 268 9.10 23.92 5.98
CA LEU A 268 10.14 22.93 5.64
C LEU A 268 10.37 22.80 4.13
N LEU A 269 9.35 23.06 3.32
CA LEU A 269 9.42 23.03 1.86
C LEU A 269 10.37 24.08 1.28
N SER A 270 10.74 25.12 2.05
CA SER A 270 11.80 26.06 1.69
C SER A 270 13.21 25.48 1.81
N VAL A 271 13.37 24.33 2.49
CA VAL A 271 14.64 23.60 2.72
C VAL A 271 15.76 24.46 3.34
N ARG A 272 15.39 25.58 3.97
CA ARG A 272 16.30 26.45 4.73
C ARG A 272 16.84 25.72 5.98
N ARG A 273 18.12 25.94 6.30
CA ARG A 273 18.82 25.29 7.44
C ARG A 273 18.50 25.94 8.79
N TRP A 274 17.32 25.65 9.34
CA TRP A 274 16.94 26.07 10.69
C TRP A 274 17.31 25.02 11.75
N LYS A 275 17.72 25.48 12.94
CA LYS A 275 17.70 24.67 14.17
C LYS A 275 16.27 24.62 14.70
N ILE A 276 15.46 23.71 14.17
CA ILE A 276 14.05 23.61 14.56
C ILE A 276 13.94 22.92 15.92
N VAL A 277 13.25 23.59 16.85
CA VAL A 277 12.94 23.05 18.19
C VAL A 277 11.76 22.09 18.08
N ASP A 278 11.77 21.01 18.86
CA ASP A 278 10.63 20.09 18.95
C ASP A 278 9.36 20.86 19.36
N THR A 279 8.37 20.87 18.47
CA THR A 279 7.22 21.77 18.52
C THR A 279 5.97 21.05 18.05
N SER A 280 4.90 21.17 18.84
CA SER A 280 3.59 20.57 18.53
C SER A 280 3.05 21.07 17.20
N TRP A 281 2.36 20.21 16.44
CA TRP A 281 1.70 20.55 15.17
C TRP A 281 0.85 21.82 15.26
N LEU A 282 0.16 22.01 16.40
CA LEU A 282 -0.76 23.13 16.63
C LEU A 282 -0.07 24.40 17.18
N SER A 283 1.26 24.44 17.22
CA SER A 283 2.01 25.63 17.70
C SER A 283 2.10 26.75 16.66
N ARG A 284 1.65 26.51 15.43
CA ARG A 284 1.69 27.45 14.29
C ARG A 284 0.42 27.32 13.43
N PRO A 285 0.02 28.38 12.70
CA PRO A 285 -0.98 28.25 11.64
C PRO A 285 -0.46 27.31 10.54
N ASP A 286 -1.38 26.60 9.90
CA ASP A 286 -1.05 25.66 8.83
C ASP A 286 -0.80 26.40 7.50
N ILE A 287 0.30 26.04 6.83
CA ILE A 287 0.69 26.62 5.53
C ILE A 287 0.45 25.55 4.47
N VAL A 288 -0.66 25.68 3.74
CA VAL A 288 -1.00 24.76 2.65
C VAL A 288 -0.33 25.21 1.36
N ARG A 289 0.42 24.32 0.71
CA ARG A 289 1.04 24.53 -0.61
C ARG A 289 0.48 23.56 -1.63
N THR A 290 0.12 24.05 -2.81
CA THR A 290 -0.42 23.23 -3.91
C THR A 290 0.71 22.71 -4.80
N TYR A 291 0.72 21.40 -5.02
CA TYR A 291 1.69 20.70 -5.86
C TYR A 291 1.00 19.87 -6.95
N THR A 292 1.64 19.71 -8.10
CA THR A 292 1.15 18.88 -9.21
C THR A 292 2.09 17.70 -9.50
N LEU A 293 1.49 16.54 -9.79
CA LEU A 293 2.20 15.33 -10.19
C LEU A 293 2.85 15.49 -11.58
N SER A 294 4.15 15.21 -11.65
CA SER A 294 4.99 15.47 -12.82
C SER A 294 5.57 14.17 -13.40
N PHE A 295 5.25 13.91 -14.67
CA PHE A 295 5.74 12.75 -15.43
C PHE A 295 6.66 13.18 -16.58
N SER A 296 7.60 12.31 -16.95
CA SER A 296 8.30 12.41 -18.23
C SER A 296 7.31 12.25 -19.41
N PRO A 297 7.50 12.91 -20.57
CA PRO A 297 6.52 12.84 -21.67
C PRO A 297 6.21 11.42 -22.15
N ALA A 298 7.23 10.56 -22.22
CA ALA A 298 7.10 9.13 -22.58
C ALA A 298 6.52 8.26 -21.45
N MET A 299 6.25 8.83 -20.27
CA MET A 299 5.43 8.23 -19.21
C MET A 299 4.01 8.81 -19.23
N GLN A 300 3.84 10.11 -19.47
CA GLN A 300 2.51 10.73 -19.59
C GLN A 300 1.63 10.01 -20.63
N GLU A 301 2.16 9.70 -21.82
CA GLU A 301 1.42 8.93 -22.83
C GLU A 301 0.95 7.55 -22.31
N LYS A 302 1.78 6.88 -21.52
CA LYS A 302 1.45 5.58 -20.91
C LYS A 302 0.41 5.71 -19.80
N VAL A 303 0.47 6.79 -19.01
CA VAL A 303 -0.49 7.12 -17.95
C VAL A 303 -1.85 7.51 -18.54
N ASP A 304 -1.88 8.36 -19.56
CA ASP A 304 -3.09 8.76 -20.28
C ASP A 304 -3.75 7.55 -20.96
N LYS A 305 -2.94 6.65 -21.54
CA LYS A 305 -3.43 5.40 -22.10
C LYS A 305 -3.98 4.49 -21.01
N ALA A 306 -3.26 4.29 -19.90
CA ALA A 306 -3.71 3.44 -18.80
C ALA A 306 -5.02 3.95 -18.16
N THR A 307 -5.17 5.27 -18.04
CA THR A 307 -6.42 5.92 -17.62
C THR A 307 -7.58 5.52 -18.54
N LYS A 308 -7.42 5.67 -19.87
CA LYS A 308 -8.45 5.32 -20.86
C LYS A 308 -8.75 3.81 -20.90
N ASP A 309 -7.72 2.97 -20.87
CA ASP A 309 -7.85 1.51 -20.83
C ASP A 309 -8.62 1.07 -19.57
N ALA A 310 -8.43 1.76 -18.43
CA ALA A 310 -9.15 1.54 -17.17
C ALA A 310 -10.59 2.09 -17.21
N GLU A 311 -10.82 3.29 -17.73
CA GLU A 311 -12.16 3.88 -17.91
C GLU A 311 -13.04 3.00 -18.81
N GLU A 312 -12.52 2.53 -19.94
CA GLU A 312 -13.22 1.55 -20.77
C GLU A 312 -13.47 0.21 -20.06
N MET A 313 -12.59 -0.19 -19.13
CA MET A 313 -12.72 -1.46 -18.43
C MET A 313 -13.78 -1.39 -17.32
N GLU A 314 -13.76 -0.34 -16.49
CA GLU A 314 -14.75 -0.15 -15.42
C GLU A 314 -16.15 0.10 -15.99
N GLU A 315 -16.26 0.81 -17.12
CA GLU A 315 -17.54 0.95 -17.86
C GLU A 315 -17.99 -0.39 -18.48
N PHE A 316 -17.06 -1.21 -18.98
CA PHE A 316 -17.36 -2.57 -19.45
C PHE A 316 -17.82 -3.50 -18.32
N LYS A 317 -17.27 -3.36 -17.10
CA LYS A 317 -17.74 -4.08 -15.90
C LYS A 317 -19.14 -3.61 -15.49
N ALA A 318 -19.38 -2.30 -15.42
CA ALA A 318 -20.68 -1.72 -15.06
C ALA A 318 -21.82 -2.23 -15.97
N ARG A 319 -21.60 -2.26 -17.30
CA ARG A 319 -22.56 -2.77 -18.29
C ARG A 319 -22.62 -4.30 -18.42
N THR A 320 -22.05 -5.05 -17.47
CA THR A 320 -22.03 -6.53 -17.47
C THR A 320 -22.69 -7.09 -16.22
N LEU A 321 -23.86 -7.73 -16.37
CA LEU A 321 -24.55 -8.40 -15.29
C LEU A 321 -23.83 -9.70 -14.92
N ILE A 322 -23.54 -9.89 -13.64
CA ILE A 322 -22.97 -11.13 -13.10
C ILE A 322 -24.09 -11.93 -12.44
N ILE A 323 -24.23 -13.19 -12.82
CA ILE A 323 -25.25 -14.12 -12.30
C ILE A 323 -24.54 -15.27 -11.58
N LEU A 324 -24.81 -15.42 -10.29
CA LEU A 324 -24.34 -16.56 -9.50
C LEU A 324 -25.36 -17.70 -9.61
N ARG A 325 -25.00 -18.76 -10.34
CA ARG A 325 -25.73 -20.03 -10.39
C ARG A 325 -25.18 -20.95 -9.30
N TYR A 326 -25.93 -21.11 -8.23
CA TYR A 326 -25.55 -21.98 -7.13
C TYR A 326 -25.71 -23.45 -7.52
N THR A 327 -24.68 -24.26 -7.29
CA THR A 327 -24.80 -25.73 -7.33
C THR A 327 -25.72 -26.19 -6.19
N ARG A 328 -26.28 -27.40 -6.32
CA ARG A 328 -27.18 -27.97 -5.31
C ARG A 328 -26.38 -28.93 -4.43
N THR A 329 -26.53 -28.81 -3.11
CA THR A 329 -26.01 -29.84 -2.19
C THR A 329 -26.70 -31.18 -2.44
N ARG A 330 -26.07 -32.28 -2.00
CA ARG A 330 -26.65 -33.62 -2.07
C ARG A 330 -28.08 -33.70 -1.50
N GLN A 331 -28.35 -33.07 -0.36
CA GLN A 331 -29.69 -33.02 0.24
C GLN A 331 -30.71 -32.31 -0.67
N GLN A 332 -30.31 -31.23 -1.33
CA GLN A 332 -31.17 -30.49 -2.26
C GLN A 332 -31.43 -31.28 -3.55
N ILE A 333 -30.46 -32.09 -4.00
CA ILE A 333 -30.64 -33.03 -5.12
C ILE A 333 -31.64 -34.13 -4.72
N GLU A 334 -31.48 -34.72 -3.53
CA GLU A 334 -32.38 -35.75 -2.98
C GLU A 334 -33.81 -35.19 -2.72
N ASN A 335 -33.94 -33.91 -2.39
CA ASN A 335 -35.21 -33.17 -2.24
C ASN A 335 -35.81 -32.65 -3.56
N TYR A 336 -35.17 -32.88 -4.71
CA TYR A 336 -35.58 -32.33 -6.02
C TYR A 336 -35.69 -30.79 -6.07
N GLU A 337 -34.83 -30.07 -5.36
CA GLU A 337 -34.80 -28.60 -5.42
C GLU A 337 -34.30 -28.08 -6.78
N PRO A 338 -34.79 -26.88 -7.20
CA PRO A 338 -34.35 -26.23 -8.42
C PRO A 338 -32.93 -25.66 -8.29
N ILE A 339 -32.35 -25.27 -9.43
CA ILE A 339 -31.10 -24.51 -9.47
C ILE A 339 -31.44 -23.03 -9.22
N ILE A 340 -30.75 -22.39 -8.27
CA ILE A 340 -30.96 -20.98 -7.94
C ILE A 340 -29.95 -20.11 -8.71
N GLU A 341 -30.45 -19.11 -9.42
CA GLU A 341 -29.65 -18.06 -10.07
C GLU A 341 -29.88 -16.71 -9.37
N VAL A 342 -28.82 -16.02 -8.99
CA VAL A 342 -28.86 -14.70 -8.35
C VAL A 342 -28.08 -13.70 -9.21
N PRO A 343 -28.74 -12.71 -9.84
CA PRO A 343 -28.03 -11.57 -10.42
C PRO A 343 -27.49 -10.68 -9.28
N LEU A 344 -26.24 -10.25 -9.43
CA LEU A 344 -25.64 -9.21 -8.60
C LEU A 344 -26.09 -7.83 -9.10
N PRO A 345 -26.13 -6.79 -8.24
CA PRO A 345 -26.36 -5.42 -8.69
C PRO A 345 -25.22 -4.94 -9.61
N PRO A 346 -25.47 -3.95 -10.49
CA PRO A 346 -24.49 -3.42 -11.45
C PRO A 346 -23.14 -3.11 -10.80
N TYR A 347 -22.03 -3.47 -11.45
CA TYR A 347 -20.69 -3.37 -10.86
C TYR A 347 -20.37 -1.91 -10.50
N GLN A 348 -20.10 -1.66 -9.21
CA GLN A 348 -19.70 -0.34 -8.74
C GLN A 348 -18.32 0.01 -9.32
N ARG A 349 -18.31 0.95 -10.28
CA ARG A 349 -17.09 1.48 -10.92
C ARG A 349 -16.07 1.92 -9.85
N ARG A 350 -14.83 1.45 -9.95
CA ARG A 350 -13.71 1.90 -9.12
C ARG A 350 -13.19 3.26 -9.60
N LEU A 351 -12.37 3.91 -8.79
CA LEU A 351 -11.65 5.11 -9.22
C LEU A 351 -10.69 4.76 -10.37
N THR A 352 -10.82 5.47 -11.49
CA THR A 352 -9.92 5.38 -12.67
C THR A 352 -8.87 6.50 -12.70
N LYS A 353 -8.99 7.45 -11.79
CA LYS A 353 -8.11 8.60 -11.56
C LYS A 353 -8.33 9.12 -10.14
N VAL A 354 -7.34 9.82 -9.59
CA VAL A 354 -7.46 10.54 -8.31
C VAL A 354 -7.06 11.99 -8.54
N GLU A 355 -7.97 12.93 -8.27
CA GLU A 355 -7.70 14.35 -8.52
C GLU A 355 -6.83 14.96 -7.41
N GLU A 356 -7.07 14.62 -6.14
CA GLU A 356 -6.40 15.25 -4.99
C GLU A 356 -5.99 14.25 -3.89
N GLY A 357 -4.96 14.63 -3.12
CA GLY A 357 -4.49 13.96 -1.92
C GLY A 357 -3.78 14.97 -1.01
N HIS A 358 -3.67 14.67 0.29
CA HIS A 358 -3.11 15.60 1.28
C HIS A 358 -1.84 15.02 1.92
N LEU A 359 -0.80 15.82 2.09
CA LEU A 359 0.48 15.42 2.71
C LEU A 359 0.76 16.31 3.92
N TYR A 360 1.07 15.72 5.07
CA TYR A 360 1.47 16.42 6.29
C TYR A 360 2.96 16.20 6.53
N ILE A 361 3.72 17.29 6.72
CA ILE A 361 5.18 17.27 6.93
C ILE A 361 5.55 18.03 8.22
N SER A 362 6.43 17.44 9.05
CA SER A 362 6.74 17.96 10.39
C SER A 362 8.22 17.78 10.74
N PRO A 363 8.87 18.75 11.43
CA PRO A 363 10.29 18.67 11.78
C PRO A 363 10.62 17.47 12.67
N VAL A 364 9.69 17.07 13.55
CA VAL A 364 9.84 15.94 14.48
C VAL A 364 9.98 14.58 13.76
N ALA A 365 9.66 14.56 12.47
CA ALA A 365 9.65 13.38 11.62
C ALA A 365 10.77 13.38 10.55
N LYS A 366 11.79 14.25 10.69
CA LYS A 366 13.00 14.21 9.84
C LYS A 366 13.72 12.88 10.01
N VAL A 367 13.91 12.15 8.91
CA VAL A 367 14.58 10.83 8.86
C VAL A 367 16.07 10.98 8.55
N GLY A 368 16.44 11.96 7.72
CA GLY A 368 17.84 12.19 7.35
C GLY A 368 18.07 13.43 6.51
N GLU A 369 19.34 13.78 6.35
CA GLU A 369 19.83 14.83 5.45
C GLU A 369 21.03 14.29 4.68
N GLY A 370 21.06 14.53 3.39
CA GLY A 370 22.18 14.21 2.50
C GLY A 370 22.52 15.40 1.61
N ASN A 371 23.65 15.33 0.91
CA ASN A 371 24.26 16.46 0.20
C ASN A 371 23.36 17.19 -0.81
N HIS A 372 22.29 16.55 -1.27
CA HIS A 372 21.39 16.97 -2.34
C HIS A 372 19.91 17.06 -1.89
N SER A 373 19.59 16.62 -0.67
CA SER A 373 18.21 16.35 -0.27
C SER A 373 17.99 16.16 1.24
N VAL A 374 16.81 16.52 1.73
CA VAL A 374 16.33 16.19 3.09
C VAL A 374 15.19 15.16 3.00
N VAL A 375 15.16 14.17 3.90
CA VAL A 375 14.12 13.13 3.94
C VAL A 375 13.30 13.25 5.21
N TYR A 376 11.98 13.29 5.05
CA TYR A 376 10.99 13.28 6.12
C TYR A 376 10.11 12.03 6.03
N LYS A 377 9.76 11.48 7.20
CA LYS A 377 8.62 10.60 7.36
C LYS A 377 7.37 11.48 7.39
N THR A 378 6.39 11.17 6.55
CA THR A 378 5.22 12.04 6.33
C THR A 378 3.93 11.25 6.46
N GLU A 379 2.86 11.92 6.89
CA GLU A 379 1.52 11.35 6.82
C GLU A 379 0.90 11.72 5.47
N TRP A 380 0.53 10.73 4.66
CA TRP A 380 -0.13 10.92 3.37
C TRP A 380 -1.57 10.42 3.45
N GLU A 381 -2.52 11.32 3.21
CA GLU A 381 -3.95 11.06 3.29
C GLU A 381 -4.57 10.90 1.90
N LEU A 382 -5.26 9.78 1.70
CA LEU A 382 -5.81 9.34 0.41
C LEU A 382 -7.30 8.99 0.54
N PRO A 383 -8.10 9.10 -0.55
CA PRO A 383 -9.46 8.58 -0.58
C PRO A 383 -9.51 7.07 -0.33
N ARG A 384 -10.40 6.59 0.54
CA ARG A 384 -10.51 5.15 0.85
C ARG A 384 -10.89 4.29 -0.36
N ASP A 385 -11.68 4.83 -1.28
CA ASP A 385 -12.15 4.13 -2.49
C ASP A 385 -11.02 3.77 -3.48
N LEU A 386 -9.80 4.32 -3.27
CA LEU A 386 -8.58 3.90 -3.97
C LEU A 386 -8.04 2.54 -3.46
N LEU A 387 -8.31 2.19 -2.20
CA LEU A 387 -7.61 1.14 -1.45
C LEU A 387 -8.54 0.14 -0.72
N THR A 388 -9.85 0.39 -0.67
CA THR A 388 -10.85 -0.53 -0.11
C THR A 388 -11.85 -0.95 -1.18
N GLU A 389 -12.08 -2.26 -1.32
CA GLU A 389 -13.08 -2.78 -2.26
C GLU A 389 -14.52 -2.64 -1.69
N PRO A 390 -15.50 -2.22 -2.51
CA PRO A 390 -16.89 -2.21 -2.10
C PRO A 390 -17.38 -3.65 -1.89
N HIS A 391 -18.11 -3.89 -0.80
CA HIS A 391 -18.38 -5.25 -0.33
C HIS A 391 -19.87 -5.55 -0.15
N PHE A 392 -20.21 -6.84 -0.02
CA PHE A 392 -21.56 -7.33 0.29
C PHE A 392 -21.63 -7.92 1.70
N CYS A 393 -22.75 -7.72 2.40
CA CYS A 393 -23.03 -8.41 3.65
C CYS A 393 -23.60 -9.81 3.41
N LYS A 394 -22.83 -10.86 3.76
CA LYS A 394 -23.22 -12.28 3.62
C LYS A 394 -24.54 -12.62 4.33
N THR A 395 -24.86 -11.94 5.44
CA THR A 395 -26.13 -12.09 6.17
C THR A 395 -27.31 -11.51 5.39
N CYS A 396 -27.23 -10.23 4.96
CA CYS A 396 -28.28 -9.58 4.17
C CYS A 396 -28.56 -10.33 2.86
N MET A 397 -27.53 -10.89 2.21
CA MET A 397 -27.72 -11.73 1.03
C MET A 397 -28.55 -12.98 1.35
N LYS A 398 -28.15 -13.75 2.38
CA LYS A 398 -28.85 -14.97 2.80
C LYS A 398 -30.28 -14.70 3.26
N GLU A 399 -30.54 -13.56 3.88
CA GLU A 399 -31.89 -13.17 4.33
C GLU A 399 -32.76 -12.68 3.18
N SER A 400 -32.27 -11.81 2.31
CA SER A 400 -33.03 -11.32 1.18
C SER A 400 -33.35 -12.45 0.17
N MET A 401 -32.43 -13.40 -0.04
CA MET A 401 -32.72 -14.62 -0.81
C MET A 401 -33.88 -15.42 -0.19
N LYS A 402 -33.91 -15.60 1.14
CA LYS A 402 -35.02 -16.29 1.84
C LYS A 402 -36.34 -15.53 1.74
N GLU A 403 -36.31 -14.20 1.90
CA GLU A 403 -37.47 -13.32 1.77
C GLU A 403 -38.08 -13.42 0.37
N GLU A 404 -37.24 -13.42 -0.66
CA GLU A 404 -37.68 -13.47 -2.05
C GLU A 404 -38.16 -14.87 -2.46
N MET A 405 -37.47 -15.94 -2.04
CA MET A 405 -37.99 -17.32 -2.15
C MET A 405 -39.36 -17.48 -1.48
N LYS A 406 -39.59 -16.82 -0.35
CA LYS A 406 -40.88 -16.83 0.35
C LYS A 406 -41.96 -16.12 -0.48
N LYS A 407 -41.71 -14.92 -1.00
CA LYS A 407 -42.66 -14.20 -1.89
C LYS A 407 -42.99 -14.97 -3.16
N LEU A 408 -41.99 -15.60 -3.79
CA LEU A 408 -42.22 -16.45 -4.98
C LEU A 408 -43.17 -17.60 -4.68
N ARG A 409 -43.13 -18.17 -3.46
CA ARG A 409 -44.07 -19.21 -2.99
C ARG A 409 -45.44 -18.63 -2.64
N GLU A 410 -45.50 -17.55 -1.86
CA GLU A 410 -46.76 -16.92 -1.42
C GLU A 410 -47.59 -16.32 -2.58
N SER A 411 -46.94 -15.83 -3.64
CA SER A 411 -47.58 -15.39 -4.89
C SER A 411 -47.97 -16.53 -5.84
N GLY A 412 -47.65 -17.78 -5.47
CA GLY A 412 -47.79 -18.97 -6.32
C GLY A 412 -46.94 -18.95 -7.61
N ARG A 413 -46.03 -17.96 -7.79
CA ARG A 413 -45.16 -17.85 -8.97
C ARG A 413 -44.21 -19.04 -9.05
N TRP A 414 -43.65 -19.45 -7.91
CA TRP A 414 -42.85 -20.65 -7.73
C TRP A 414 -43.57 -21.90 -8.28
N ASP A 415 -44.83 -22.11 -7.89
CA ASP A 415 -45.58 -23.28 -8.37
C ASP A 415 -45.94 -23.17 -9.86
N ARG A 416 -46.10 -21.95 -10.41
CA ARG A 416 -46.26 -21.73 -11.86
C ARG A 416 -44.97 -22.11 -12.60
N MET A 417 -43.81 -21.67 -12.13
CA MET A 417 -42.49 -22.03 -12.67
C MET A 417 -42.26 -23.54 -12.66
N MET A 418 -42.45 -24.18 -11.51
CA MET A 418 -42.21 -25.62 -11.36
C MET A 418 -43.17 -26.45 -12.23
N ARG A 419 -44.45 -26.06 -12.35
CA ARG A 419 -45.40 -26.70 -13.28
C ARG A 419 -45.03 -26.51 -14.75
N ALA A 420 -44.57 -25.32 -15.15
CA ALA A 420 -44.12 -25.06 -16.53
C ALA A 420 -42.89 -25.91 -16.93
N ALA A 421 -42.00 -26.16 -15.98
CA ALA A 421 -40.86 -27.07 -16.10
C ALA A 421 -41.22 -28.56 -15.94
N CYS A 422 -42.52 -28.91 -15.86
CA CYS A 422 -43.01 -30.27 -15.56
C CYS A 422 -42.42 -30.88 -14.28
N TRP A 423 -41.98 -30.06 -13.32
CA TRP A 423 -41.21 -30.45 -12.14
C TRP A 423 -42.11 -30.48 -10.89
N GLY A 424 -42.01 -31.55 -10.10
CA GLY A 424 -42.86 -31.78 -8.93
C GLY A 424 -42.15 -32.49 -7.78
N PRO A 425 -42.89 -32.96 -6.74
CA PRO A 425 -42.33 -33.52 -5.51
C PRO A 425 -41.52 -34.83 -5.65
N LYS A 426 -41.28 -35.30 -6.87
CA LYS A 426 -40.47 -36.48 -7.23
C LYS A 426 -39.59 -36.22 -8.45
N GLY A 427 -39.29 -34.95 -8.74
CA GLY A 427 -38.56 -34.52 -9.94
C GLY A 427 -39.48 -34.35 -11.15
N LEU A 428 -38.96 -34.68 -12.34
CA LEU A 428 -39.63 -34.53 -13.62
C LEU A 428 -40.87 -35.44 -13.72
N THR A 429 -42.05 -34.86 -13.97
CA THR A 429 -43.35 -35.55 -13.93
C THR A 429 -43.94 -35.88 -15.30
N GLN A 430 -43.54 -35.16 -16.36
CA GLN A 430 -43.94 -35.38 -17.76
C GLN A 430 -42.78 -34.99 -18.70
N HIS A 431 -42.91 -35.26 -20.00
CA HIS A 431 -41.94 -34.77 -20.98
C HIS A 431 -41.88 -33.23 -20.95
N PRO A 432 -40.69 -32.62 -20.88
CA PRO A 432 -40.56 -31.20 -20.67
C PRO A 432 -40.98 -30.41 -21.91
N THR A 433 -41.77 -29.36 -21.72
CA THR A 433 -41.77 -28.21 -22.62
C THR A 433 -40.34 -27.68 -22.72
N ALA A 434 -39.86 -27.34 -23.92
CA ALA A 434 -38.48 -26.87 -24.09
C ALA A 434 -38.19 -25.64 -23.20
N GLN A 435 -36.97 -25.53 -22.66
CA GLN A 435 -36.59 -24.43 -21.76
C GLN A 435 -36.90 -23.05 -22.35
N THR A 436 -36.75 -22.88 -23.67
CA THR A 436 -37.11 -21.68 -24.43
C THR A 436 -38.58 -21.29 -24.33
N VAL A 437 -39.50 -22.21 -24.04
CA VAL A 437 -40.93 -21.93 -23.81
C VAL A 437 -41.19 -21.47 -22.37
N ILE A 438 -40.38 -21.93 -21.41
CA ILE A 438 -40.41 -21.47 -20.02
C ILE A 438 -39.82 -20.06 -19.92
N ASP A 439 -38.70 -19.83 -20.60
CA ASP A 439 -38.03 -18.53 -20.68
C ASP A 439 -38.86 -17.49 -21.44
N ALA A 440 -39.68 -17.92 -22.41
CA ALA A 440 -40.62 -17.08 -23.15
C ALA A 440 -41.97 -16.82 -22.44
N MET A 441 -42.14 -17.25 -21.19
CA MET A 441 -43.25 -16.80 -20.36
C MET A 441 -42.87 -15.45 -19.72
N GLU A 442 -43.15 -14.34 -20.42
CA GLU A 442 -42.70 -12.98 -20.06
C GLU A 442 -43.14 -12.52 -18.64
N ASP A 443 -44.20 -13.10 -18.06
CA ASP A 443 -44.62 -12.88 -16.66
C ASP A 443 -43.73 -13.55 -15.60
N VAL A 444 -42.85 -14.48 -15.97
CA VAL A 444 -42.27 -15.47 -15.04
C VAL A 444 -40.93 -15.03 -14.46
N ASN A 445 -40.08 -14.39 -15.25
CA ASN A 445 -38.97 -13.58 -14.73
C ASN A 445 -39.48 -12.14 -14.62
N ASP A 446 -39.18 -11.43 -13.53
CA ASP A 446 -39.37 -9.98 -13.53
C ASP A 446 -38.50 -9.35 -14.62
N PRO A 447 -38.89 -8.17 -15.17
CA PRO A 447 -37.96 -7.38 -15.98
C PRO A 447 -36.64 -7.29 -15.20
N PRO A 448 -35.51 -7.69 -15.81
CA PRO A 448 -34.23 -7.67 -15.12
C PRO A 448 -33.90 -6.24 -14.65
N ILE A 449 -32.93 -6.11 -13.75
CA ILE A 449 -32.59 -4.89 -12.97
C ILE A 449 -32.33 -3.61 -13.83
N LEU A 450 -32.31 -3.75 -15.16
CA LEU A 450 -31.85 -2.85 -16.22
C LEU A 450 -32.53 -1.48 -16.31
N GLU A 451 -33.81 -1.36 -15.91
CA GLU A 451 -34.59 -0.15 -16.20
C GLU A 451 -34.79 0.79 -15.01
N LYS A 452 -34.28 0.45 -13.82
CA LYS A 452 -34.60 1.24 -12.62
C LYS A 452 -33.82 2.54 -12.47
N ASP A 453 -32.60 2.58 -13.01
CA ASP A 453 -31.65 3.70 -12.87
C ASP A 453 -31.07 4.17 -14.22
N GLY A 454 -31.61 3.67 -15.35
CA GLY A 454 -31.25 4.10 -16.71
C GLY A 454 -29.96 3.51 -17.31
N GLU A 455 -29.23 2.65 -16.58
CA GLU A 455 -28.00 2.02 -17.08
C GLU A 455 -28.28 0.78 -17.96
N ILE A 456 -28.01 0.90 -19.26
CA ILE A 456 -28.18 -0.19 -20.23
C ILE A 456 -27.11 -1.27 -20.00
N ILE A 457 -27.51 -2.43 -19.48
CA ILE A 457 -26.67 -3.63 -19.45
C ILE A 457 -26.64 -4.26 -20.85
N GLU A 458 -25.43 -4.58 -21.31
CA GLU A 458 -25.17 -5.10 -22.66
C GLU A 458 -24.80 -6.59 -22.65
N ARG A 459 -24.52 -7.19 -21.47
CA ARG A 459 -23.85 -8.49 -21.31
C ARG A 459 -24.30 -9.23 -20.04
N GLU A 460 -24.25 -10.56 -20.07
CA GLU A 460 -24.42 -11.44 -18.90
C GLU A 460 -23.21 -12.40 -18.76
N ILE A 461 -22.69 -12.58 -17.56
CA ILE A 461 -21.75 -13.67 -17.22
C ILE A 461 -22.38 -14.53 -16.14
N THR A 462 -22.44 -15.85 -16.33
CA THR A 462 -22.93 -16.78 -15.30
C THR A 462 -21.81 -17.58 -14.66
N CYS A 463 -21.66 -17.44 -13.35
CA CYS A 463 -20.70 -18.16 -12.53
C CYS A 463 -21.40 -19.37 -11.88
N VAL A 464 -20.90 -20.59 -12.09
CA VAL A 464 -21.33 -21.78 -11.37
C VAL A 464 -20.51 -21.88 -10.08
N VAL A 465 -21.18 -21.81 -8.92
CA VAL A 465 -20.54 -21.58 -7.61
C VAL A 465 -21.11 -22.48 -6.52
N ALA A 466 -20.35 -22.74 -5.46
CA ALA A 466 -20.84 -23.54 -4.33
C ALA A 466 -21.87 -22.78 -3.47
N PRO A 467 -22.78 -23.46 -2.74
CA PRO A 467 -23.90 -22.85 -1.99
C PRO A 467 -23.52 -21.75 -1.00
N ASP A 468 -22.29 -21.80 -0.49
CA ASP A 468 -21.76 -20.99 0.59
C ASP A 468 -20.62 -20.03 0.15
N THR A 469 -20.24 -20.06 -1.13
CA THR A 469 -19.34 -19.09 -1.79
C THR A 469 -19.89 -17.66 -1.67
N HIS A 470 -19.01 -16.69 -1.40
CA HIS A 470 -19.36 -15.28 -1.31
C HIS A 470 -19.19 -14.56 -2.67
N PRO A 471 -20.05 -13.61 -3.06
CA PRO A 471 -19.91 -12.90 -4.33
C PRO A 471 -18.55 -12.21 -4.50
N ILE A 472 -17.95 -11.69 -3.42
CA ILE A 472 -16.64 -11.03 -3.46
C ILE A 472 -15.50 -11.98 -3.83
N GLU A 473 -15.62 -13.28 -3.51
CA GLU A 473 -14.62 -14.30 -3.85
C GLU A 473 -14.59 -14.50 -5.38
N ILE A 474 -15.77 -14.48 -6.02
CA ILE A 474 -15.95 -14.54 -7.47
C ILE A 474 -15.44 -13.27 -8.15
N LEU A 475 -15.75 -12.08 -7.63
CA LEU A 475 -15.21 -10.82 -8.15
C LEU A 475 -13.68 -10.80 -8.06
N ARG A 476 -13.10 -11.18 -6.92
CA ARG A 476 -11.64 -11.30 -6.75
C ARG A 476 -11.02 -12.35 -7.67
N ALA A 477 -11.71 -13.46 -7.93
CA ALA A 477 -11.28 -14.47 -8.90
C ALA A 477 -11.36 -13.98 -10.36
N PHE A 478 -12.30 -13.09 -10.69
CA PHE A 478 -12.40 -12.46 -12.01
C PHE A 478 -11.20 -11.54 -12.30
N GLU A 479 -10.85 -10.67 -11.35
CA GLU A 479 -9.68 -9.79 -11.49
C GLU A 479 -8.39 -10.62 -11.56
N LYS A 480 -8.17 -11.54 -10.60
CA LYS A 480 -6.97 -12.42 -10.56
C LYS A 480 -6.84 -13.33 -11.79
N GLY A 481 -7.95 -13.86 -12.30
CA GLY A 481 -8.00 -14.71 -13.48
C GLY A 481 -8.00 -13.95 -14.81
N LYS A 482 -7.92 -12.61 -14.80
CA LYS A 482 -8.02 -11.74 -15.99
C LYS A 482 -9.27 -12.02 -16.84
N VAL A 483 -10.37 -12.44 -16.18
CA VAL A 483 -11.63 -12.84 -16.83
C VAL A 483 -12.18 -11.69 -17.66
N TRP A 484 -12.11 -10.47 -17.14
CA TRP A 484 -12.52 -9.23 -17.82
C TRP A 484 -11.73 -9.00 -19.12
N GLU A 485 -10.40 -9.15 -19.11
CA GLU A 485 -9.55 -9.02 -20.30
C GLU A 485 -9.90 -10.07 -21.36
N LEU A 486 -10.05 -11.33 -20.95
CA LEU A 486 -10.40 -12.44 -21.83
C LEU A 486 -11.79 -12.25 -22.46
N PHE A 487 -12.76 -11.75 -21.71
CA PHE A 487 -14.11 -11.49 -22.19
C PHE A 487 -14.18 -10.25 -23.10
N LYS A 488 -13.51 -9.14 -22.74
CA LYS A 488 -13.34 -7.96 -23.59
C LYS A 488 -12.66 -8.32 -24.92
N LYS A 489 -11.65 -9.21 -24.89
CA LYS A 489 -10.94 -9.67 -26.10
C LYS A 489 -11.78 -10.56 -27.02
N LYS A 490 -12.60 -11.48 -26.48
CA LYS A 490 -13.50 -12.34 -27.28
C LYS A 490 -14.51 -11.55 -28.12
N ARG A 491 -14.96 -10.38 -27.62
CA ARG A 491 -15.86 -9.47 -28.36
C ARG A 491 -15.35 -9.13 -29.76
N ASN A 492 -14.05 -8.91 -29.91
CA ASN A 492 -13.43 -8.46 -31.17
C ASN A 492 -13.26 -9.58 -32.21
N GLN A 493 -13.77 -10.79 -31.94
CA GLN A 493 -13.63 -11.96 -32.82
C GLN A 493 -14.97 -12.53 -33.32
N ASN A 494 -16.11 -12.04 -32.81
CA ASN A 494 -17.45 -12.56 -33.14
C ASN A 494 -18.32 -11.52 -33.86
N SER A 495 -19.13 -11.99 -34.82
CA SER A 495 -20.07 -11.18 -35.61
C SER A 495 -21.30 -10.71 -34.78
N PRO A 496 -21.95 -9.57 -35.07
CA PRO A 496 -22.98 -8.95 -34.21
C PRO A 496 -24.34 -9.68 -34.10
N ALA A 497 -24.44 -10.95 -34.49
CA ALA A 497 -25.69 -11.56 -34.93
C ALA A 497 -26.46 -12.42 -33.90
N ASN A 498 -26.04 -12.48 -32.64
CA ASN A 498 -26.71 -13.28 -31.59
C ASN A 498 -27.04 -12.43 -30.35
N ALA A 499 -28.19 -12.74 -29.73
CA ALA A 499 -28.64 -12.12 -28.49
C ALA A 499 -27.63 -12.34 -27.34
N ALA A 500 -27.53 -11.34 -26.45
CA ALA A 500 -26.74 -11.30 -25.21
C ALA A 500 -25.50 -12.21 -25.18
N ASN A 501 -24.32 -11.64 -25.43
CA ASN A 501 -23.05 -12.38 -25.33
C ASN A 501 -22.87 -12.97 -23.91
N GLN A 502 -23.27 -14.23 -23.73
CA GLN A 502 -23.20 -14.95 -22.47
C GLN A 502 -21.89 -15.72 -22.35
N MET A 503 -21.28 -15.69 -21.16
CA MET A 503 -20.15 -16.54 -20.80
C MET A 503 -20.46 -17.33 -19.52
N ILE A 504 -20.19 -18.63 -19.53
CA ILE A 504 -20.32 -19.50 -18.35
C ILE A 504 -18.92 -19.81 -17.83
N ILE A 505 -18.73 -19.72 -16.51
CA ILE A 505 -17.47 -20.02 -15.81
C ILE A 505 -17.81 -20.89 -14.60
N SER A 506 -17.11 -22.01 -14.38
CA SER A 506 -17.27 -22.80 -13.14
C SER A 506 -16.17 -22.51 -12.14
N PHE A 507 -16.57 -22.34 -10.88
CA PHE A 507 -15.71 -22.27 -9.70
C PHE A 507 -16.03 -23.40 -8.71
N ALA A 508 -17.14 -24.12 -8.93
CA ALA A 508 -17.43 -25.37 -8.24
C ALA A 508 -16.87 -26.55 -9.04
N GLU A 509 -16.32 -27.54 -8.34
CA GLU A 509 -16.10 -28.87 -8.87
C GLU A 509 -17.45 -29.60 -8.95
N GLU A 510 -17.76 -30.22 -10.08
CA GLU A 510 -18.91 -31.12 -10.17
C GLU A 510 -18.50 -32.50 -9.63
N GLU A 511 -18.85 -32.81 -8.38
CA GLU A 511 -18.82 -34.19 -7.91
C GLU A 511 -19.76 -35.03 -8.80
N GLU A 512 -19.19 -35.93 -9.62
CA GLU A 512 -19.96 -36.95 -10.33
C GLU A 512 -20.57 -37.94 -9.32
N VAL A 513 -21.70 -37.58 -8.72
CA VAL A 513 -22.45 -38.45 -7.80
C VAL A 513 -22.76 -39.77 -8.52
N PRO A 514 -22.19 -40.91 -8.08
CA PRO A 514 -22.28 -42.15 -8.85
C PRO A 514 -23.73 -42.61 -8.98
N LEU A 515 -24.23 -42.68 -10.22
CA LEU A 515 -25.60 -43.08 -10.51
C LEU A 515 -25.91 -44.45 -9.89
N PRO A 516 -27.07 -44.63 -9.24
CA PRO A 516 -27.51 -45.95 -8.79
C PRO A 516 -27.62 -46.88 -10.02
N LYS A 517 -26.91 -48.01 -9.94
CA LYS A 517 -26.69 -48.94 -11.07
C LYS A 517 -28.02 -49.46 -11.63
N GLY A 518 -28.48 -48.92 -12.76
CA GLY A 518 -29.73 -49.32 -13.40
C GLY A 518 -30.35 -48.35 -14.39
N SER A 519 -29.87 -47.10 -14.51
CA SER A 519 -30.38 -46.13 -15.50
C SER A 519 -29.53 -46.06 -16.76
N THR A 520 -30.14 -46.30 -17.93
CA THR A 520 -29.52 -46.16 -19.25
C THR A 520 -29.90 -44.83 -19.89
N SER A 521 -28.89 -44.04 -20.32
CA SER A 521 -28.97 -42.82 -21.15
C SER A 521 -29.87 -41.68 -20.67
N SER A 522 -29.30 -40.46 -20.54
CA SER A 522 -29.96 -39.21 -20.15
C SER A 522 -30.69 -39.22 -18.79
N SER A 523 -29.93 -39.00 -17.71
CA SER A 523 -30.47 -38.87 -16.35
C SER A 523 -31.12 -37.49 -16.13
N PRO A 524 -32.35 -37.41 -15.55
CA PRO A 524 -33.08 -36.15 -15.38
C PRO A 524 -32.48 -35.19 -14.33
N LEU A 525 -31.42 -35.61 -13.63
CA LEU A 525 -30.72 -34.82 -12.59
C LEU A 525 -30.05 -33.55 -13.13
N SER A 526 -29.60 -33.59 -14.39
CA SER A 526 -29.03 -32.44 -15.11
C SER A 526 -30.10 -31.41 -15.53
N ALA A 527 -31.34 -31.85 -15.75
CA ALA A 527 -32.44 -31.07 -16.31
C ALA A 527 -33.31 -30.37 -15.24
N ALA A 528 -32.73 -29.95 -14.13
CA ALA A 528 -33.46 -29.26 -13.07
C ALA A 528 -33.79 -27.80 -13.46
N PRO A 529 -35.01 -27.31 -13.18
CA PRO A 529 -35.40 -25.95 -13.53
C PRO A 529 -34.51 -24.91 -12.83
N ARG A 530 -34.26 -23.82 -13.54
CA ARG A 530 -33.61 -22.62 -13.01
C ARG A 530 -34.66 -21.67 -12.45
N VAL A 531 -34.40 -21.11 -11.29
CA VAL A 531 -35.19 -20.06 -10.67
C VAL A 531 -34.28 -18.87 -10.45
N ARG A 532 -34.48 -17.80 -11.24
CA ARG A 532 -33.80 -16.52 -11.03
C ARG A 532 -34.47 -15.78 -9.88
N ILE A 533 -33.67 -15.30 -8.92
CA ILE A 533 -34.14 -14.65 -7.69
C ILE A 533 -33.40 -13.31 -7.58
N ASN A 534 -34.14 -12.21 -7.40
CA ASN A 534 -33.60 -10.86 -7.36
C ASN A 534 -33.54 -10.33 -5.92
N PRO A 535 -32.53 -10.71 -5.09
CA PRO A 535 -32.39 -10.18 -3.74
C PRO A 535 -32.09 -8.68 -3.77
N LYS A 536 -32.53 -7.96 -2.74
CA LYS A 536 -32.28 -6.53 -2.52
C LYS A 536 -30.84 -6.30 -2.04
N LEU A 537 -29.89 -6.52 -2.92
CA LEU A 537 -28.47 -6.29 -2.68
C LEU A 537 -28.08 -4.86 -3.08
N ALA A 538 -27.26 -4.25 -2.23
CA ALA A 538 -26.50 -3.04 -2.53
C ALA A 538 -25.05 -3.28 -2.10
N TYR A 539 -24.10 -2.66 -2.82
CA TYR A 539 -22.74 -2.53 -2.33
C TYR A 539 -22.71 -1.62 -1.09
N GLN A 540 -21.82 -1.94 -0.15
CA GLN A 540 -21.69 -1.20 1.11
C GLN A 540 -20.24 -0.76 1.30
N ASN A 541 -20.05 0.54 1.55
CA ASN A 541 -18.75 1.13 1.86
C ASN A 541 -18.62 1.30 3.38
N PRO A 542 -17.41 1.41 3.96
CA PRO A 542 -17.25 1.50 5.41
C PRO A 542 -17.80 2.80 6.01
N TYR A 543 -17.88 3.87 5.22
CA TYR A 543 -18.35 5.20 5.64
C TYR A 543 -19.79 5.54 5.18
N ASN A 544 -20.40 4.77 4.27
CA ASN A 544 -21.73 5.02 3.69
C ASN A 544 -22.54 3.71 3.58
N ASN A 545 -23.84 3.76 3.88
CA ASN A 545 -24.83 2.69 3.60
C ASN A 545 -24.56 1.32 4.28
N LEU A 546 -24.02 1.32 5.50
CA LEU A 546 -23.88 0.10 6.32
C LEU A 546 -25.25 -0.50 6.70
N CYS A 547 -25.42 -1.81 6.52
CA CYS A 547 -26.60 -2.52 7.03
C CYS A 547 -26.51 -2.80 8.55
N SER A 548 -27.63 -3.12 9.18
CA SER A 548 -27.73 -3.53 10.59
C SER A 548 -26.70 -4.59 11.03
N HIS A 549 -26.39 -5.55 10.15
CA HIS A 549 -25.42 -6.61 10.45
C HIS A 549 -23.97 -6.11 10.46
N ARG A 550 -23.62 -5.11 9.63
CA ARG A 550 -22.29 -4.49 9.65
C ARG A 550 -22.21 -3.31 10.60
N THR A 551 -23.31 -2.66 10.97
CA THR A 551 -23.28 -1.77 12.14
C THR A 551 -23.01 -2.57 13.40
N VAL A 552 -23.74 -3.64 13.71
CA VAL A 552 -23.48 -4.46 14.93
C VAL A 552 -22.02 -4.91 15.08
N THR A 553 -21.32 -5.28 13.99
CA THR A 553 -19.88 -5.57 14.05
C THR A 553 -18.99 -4.33 13.99
N ASN A 554 -19.42 -3.25 13.32
CA ASN A 554 -18.60 -2.09 12.96
C ASN A 554 -19.27 -0.72 13.23
N VAL A 555 -19.92 -0.51 14.39
CA VAL A 555 -20.44 0.82 14.79
C VAL A 555 -19.28 1.77 15.15
N CYS A 556 -18.67 2.36 14.14
CA CYS A 556 -18.16 3.72 14.19
C CYS A 556 -18.17 4.22 12.75
N PRO A 557 -18.83 5.34 12.41
CA PRO A 557 -18.65 5.95 11.10
C PRO A 557 -17.16 6.33 10.96
N VAL A 558 -16.55 5.98 9.83
CA VAL A 558 -15.15 6.29 9.51
C VAL A 558 -15.10 7.38 8.43
N PRO A 559 -13.99 8.14 8.31
CA PRO A 559 -13.86 9.16 7.27
C PRO A 559 -13.84 8.55 5.88
N ARG A 560 -14.09 9.38 4.85
CA ARG A 560 -13.93 8.97 3.43
C ARG A 560 -12.48 8.82 3.00
N THR A 561 -11.54 9.27 3.84
CA THR A 561 -10.10 9.25 3.64
C THR A 561 -9.40 8.32 4.64
N THR A 562 -8.14 8.01 4.40
CA THR A 562 -7.29 7.25 5.33
C THR A 562 -5.84 7.66 5.17
N ARG A 563 -5.07 7.57 6.27
CA ARG A 563 -3.69 8.07 6.37
C ARG A 563 -2.65 6.96 6.41
N PHE A 564 -1.54 7.19 5.71
CA PHE A 564 -0.39 6.30 5.65
C PHE A 564 0.91 7.01 5.99
N THR A 565 1.91 6.26 6.44
CA THR A 565 3.31 6.68 6.50
C THR A 565 3.94 6.46 5.13
N VAL A 566 4.50 7.53 4.55
CA VAL A 566 5.41 7.48 3.39
C VAL A 566 6.66 8.32 3.64
N ALA A 567 7.72 8.09 2.86
CA ALA A 567 8.91 8.93 2.88
C ALA A 567 8.78 10.04 1.81
N ALA A 568 8.94 11.30 2.23
CA ALA A 568 9.04 12.45 1.34
C ALA A 568 10.51 12.90 1.28
N LYS A 569 11.12 12.84 0.10
CA LYS A 569 12.46 13.37 -0.18
C LYS A 569 12.31 14.73 -0.86
N LEU A 570 12.83 15.77 -0.21
CA LEU A 570 12.90 17.16 -0.67
C LEU A 570 14.27 17.42 -1.30
N SER A 571 14.33 18.22 -2.36
CA SER A 571 15.55 18.66 -3.03
C SER A 571 16.13 19.89 -2.34
N ILE A 572 17.45 20.03 -2.35
CA ILE A 572 18.09 21.32 -2.10
C ILE A 572 17.93 22.22 -3.35
N GLU A 573 17.95 23.53 -3.15
CA GLU A 573 17.80 24.54 -4.21
C GLU A 573 18.81 24.38 -5.36
N HIS A 574 18.35 24.67 -6.58
CA HIS A 574 19.03 24.50 -7.86
C HIS A 574 19.51 23.07 -8.21
N ASP A 575 19.33 22.08 -7.35
CA ASP A 575 19.69 20.69 -7.65
C ASP A 575 18.69 20.01 -8.61
N LYS A 576 19.22 19.11 -9.44
CA LYS A 576 18.48 18.29 -10.42
C LYS A 576 18.56 16.79 -10.08
N HIS A 577 19.27 16.41 -9.01
CA HIS A 577 19.44 15.02 -8.57
C HIS A 577 18.10 14.35 -8.26
N LEU A 578 17.17 15.04 -7.58
CA LEU A 578 15.86 14.49 -7.26
C LEU A 578 14.98 14.25 -8.51
N ALA A 579 15.05 15.15 -9.49
CA ALA A 579 14.34 15.00 -10.76
C ALA A 579 14.85 13.79 -11.57
N ARG A 580 16.17 13.57 -11.62
CA ARG A 580 16.76 12.37 -12.22
C ARG A 580 16.38 11.09 -11.48
N GLU A 581 16.30 11.14 -10.15
CA GLU A 581 15.86 10.00 -9.33
C GLU A 581 14.41 9.62 -9.65
N ALA A 582 13.52 10.61 -9.75
CA ALA A 582 12.13 10.42 -10.17
C ALA A 582 12.00 9.85 -11.59
N GLU A 583 12.81 10.34 -12.54
CA GLU A 583 12.86 9.79 -13.90
C GLU A 583 13.33 8.32 -13.92
N ASN A 584 14.30 7.96 -13.08
CA ASN A 584 14.75 6.58 -12.94
C ASN A 584 13.67 5.67 -12.36
N TYR A 585 12.97 6.09 -11.29
CA TYR A 585 11.81 5.34 -10.77
C TYR A 585 10.71 5.13 -11.82
N GLN A 586 10.43 6.12 -12.67
CA GLN A 586 9.50 5.98 -13.80
C GLN A 586 9.99 4.97 -14.85
N ASN A 587 11.30 4.84 -15.06
CA ASN A 587 11.90 3.98 -16.08
C ASN A 587 12.31 2.57 -15.60
N PHE A 588 12.19 2.27 -14.31
CA PHE A 588 12.50 0.95 -13.76
C PHE A 588 11.47 -0.13 -14.18
N PRO A 589 11.92 -1.36 -14.46
CA PRO A 589 11.02 -2.46 -14.80
C PRO A 589 10.21 -2.89 -13.57
N GLU A 590 8.96 -3.31 -13.80
CA GLU A 590 8.00 -3.61 -12.73
C GLU A 590 8.52 -4.61 -11.67
N HIS A 591 9.33 -5.60 -12.06
CA HIS A 591 9.87 -6.58 -11.10
C HIS A 591 10.86 -5.99 -10.08
N PHE A 592 11.32 -4.74 -10.24
CA PHE A 592 12.09 -4.04 -9.19
C PHE A 592 11.23 -3.72 -7.96
N PHE A 593 9.91 -3.56 -8.15
CA PHE A 593 8.95 -3.16 -7.12
C PHE A 593 8.19 -4.36 -6.50
N GLN A 594 8.47 -5.58 -6.94
CA GLN A 594 7.69 -6.78 -6.61
C GLN A 594 8.48 -7.75 -5.72
N HIS A 595 7.79 -8.33 -4.73
CA HIS A 595 8.27 -9.48 -3.99
C HIS A 595 7.88 -10.76 -4.74
N TRP A 596 8.80 -11.72 -4.84
CA TRP A 596 8.58 -13.00 -5.51
C TRP A 596 8.87 -14.16 -4.57
N SER A 597 8.10 -15.24 -4.71
CA SER A 597 8.21 -16.43 -3.86
C SER A 597 9.53 -17.17 -4.09
N GLY A 598 10.08 -17.79 -3.04
CA GLY A 598 11.27 -18.65 -3.16
C GLY A 598 12.58 -17.87 -3.27
N TYR A 599 13.59 -18.51 -3.84
CA TYR A 599 14.98 -18.05 -3.82
C TYR A 599 15.59 -18.03 -5.24
N ASN A 600 16.68 -17.30 -5.44
CA ASN A 600 17.48 -17.38 -6.66
C ASN A 600 18.98 -17.47 -6.40
N LEU A 601 19.72 -17.98 -7.40
CA LEU A 601 21.18 -17.95 -7.42
C LEU A 601 21.65 -16.74 -8.23
N VAL A 602 22.41 -15.84 -7.60
CA VAL A 602 22.85 -14.56 -8.16
C VAL A 602 24.39 -14.51 -8.22
N PRO A 603 25.04 -15.06 -9.26
CA PRO A 603 26.50 -15.08 -9.35
C PRO A 603 27.12 -13.68 -9.18
N PRO A 604 28.24 -13.54 -8.44
CA PRO A 604 29.10 -14.61 -7.91
C PRO A 604 28.62 -15.29 -6.61
N ILE A 605 27.51 -14.84 -6.01
CA ILE A 605 26.94 -15.48 -4.81
C ILE A 605 26.60 -16.94 -5.10
N ARG A 606 26.96 -17.84 -4.16
CA ARG A 606 26.85 -19.29 -4.33
C ARG A 606 25.65 -19.91 -3.60
N ASN A 607 25.17 -19.22 -2.57
CA ASN A 607 24.00 -19.60 -1.79
C ASN A 607 22.71 -19.03 -2.43
N PRO A 608 21.54 -19.65 -2.22
CA PRO A 608 20.27 -19.09 -2.68
C PRO A 608 19.83 -17.92 -1.79
N VAL A 609 19.45 -16.79 -2.40
CA VAL A 609 18.99 -15.58 -1.68
C VAL A 609 17.51 -15.28 -1.99
N PRO A 610 16.74 -14.65 -1.07
CA PRO A 610 15.33 -14.33 -1.29
C PRO A 610 15.07 -13.37 -2.45
N VAL A 611 13.97 -13.57 -3.17
CA VAL A 611 13.61 -12.74 -4.34
C VAL A 611 12.71 -11.55 -3.95
N HIS A 612 13.16 -10.77 -2.97
CA HIS A 612 12.48 -9.54 -2.53
C HIS A 612 12.61 -8.39 -3.53
N ALA A 613 11.72 -7.39 -3.44
CA ALA A 613 11.78 -6.15 -4.21
C ALA A 613 13.14 -5.45 -4.05
N LEU A 614 13.62 -4.81 -5.13
CA LEU A 614 14.92 -4.13 -5.18
C LEU A 614 14.84 -2.68 -4.71
N VAL A 615 13.73 -2.00 -4.99
CA VAL A 615 13.57 -0.55 -4.82
C VAL A 615 12.26 -0.21 -4.10
N PRO A 616 12.17 0.93 -3.39
CA PRO A 616 10.93 1.42 -2.79
C PRO A 616 9.77 1.51 -3.79
N GLN A 617 8.53 1.32 -3.34
CA GLN A 617 7.37 1.79 -4.12
C GLN A 617 7.49 3.29 -4.42
N PHE A 618 7.13 3.68 -5.65
CA PHE A 618 7.12 5.07 -6.10
C PHE A 618 5.69 5.61 -6.07
N PHE A 619 5.47 6.68 -5.31
CA PHE A 619 4.16 7.32 -5.09
C PHE A 619 4.03 8.69 -5.78
N GLY A 620 4.96 9.01 -6.69
CA GLY A 620 4.93 10.20 -7.52
C GLY A 620 6.09 11.17 -7.24
N TYR A 621 6.30 12.05 -8.21
CA TYR A 621 7.19 13.20 -8.11
C TYR A 621 6.37 14.44 -8.38
N TYR A 622 6.37 15.37 -7.43
CA TYR A 622 5.44 16.49 -7.39
C TYR A 622 6.21 17.80 -7.43
N THR A 623 5.77 18.73 -8.27
CA THR A 623 6.35 20.07 -8.43
C THR A 623 5.42 21.14 -7.87
N PRO A 624 5.92 22.20 -7.22
CA PRO A 624 5.07 23.25 -6.67
C PRO A 624 4.35 23.98 -7.81
N VAL A 625 3.07 24.30 -7.60
CA VAL A 625 2.33 25.21 -8.49
C VAL A 625 2.80 26.63 -8.18
N LEU A 626 3.61 27.19 -9.08
CA LEU A 626 3.93 28.61 -9.04
C LEU A 626 2.73 29.39 -9.57
N GLU A 627 2.12 30.20 -8.72
CA GLU A 627 0.98 31.01 -9.11
C GLU A 627 1.40 32.06 -10.15
N HIS A 628 0.78 31.97 -11.32
CA HIS A 628 0.83 32.99 -12.35
C HIS A 628 -0.12 34.12 -11.97
N GLU A 629 0.43 35.18 -11.39
CA GLU A 629 -0.22 36.48 -11.42
C GLU A 629 -0.45 36.88 -12.90
N ASN A 630 -1.56 37.56 -13.16
CA ASN A 630 -1.98 37.86 -14.53
C ASN A 630 -0.97 38.79 -15.22
N GLN A 631 -0.11 38.22 -16.07
CA GLN A 631 0.45 38.96 -17.21
C GLN A 631 -0.66 39.21 -18.24
N GLU A 632 -1.60 40.09 -17.86
CA GLU A 632 -2.43 40.78 -18.85
C GLU A 632 -1.51 41.48 -19.83
N LYS A 633 -1.81 41.32 -21.12
CA LYS A 633 -1.00 41.87 -22.20
C LYS A 633 -1.26 43.36 -22.31
N VAL A 634 -0.53 44.16 -21.53
CA VAL A 634 -0.32 45.57 -21.85
C VAL A 634 0.31 45.63 -23.23
N LYS A 635 -0.52 45.98 -24.21
CA LYS A 635 -0.13 46.31 -25.58
C LYS A 635 -0.06 47.82 -25.68
N ASP A 636 1.09 48.38 -25.40
CA ASP A 636 1.48 49.69 -25.93
C ASP A 636 2.52 49.36 -27.02
N GLU A 637 2.17 49.34 -28.31
CA GLU A 637 1.86 50.48 -29.21
C GLU A 637 3.08 51.34 -29.55
N GLU A 638 3.21 51.66 -30.84
CA GLU A 638 4.47 52.12 -31.46
C GLU A 638 4.74 53.62 -31.25
N LYS A 639 5.91 53.95 -30.69
CA LYS A 639 6.77 55.15 -30.87
C LYS A 639 8.11 54.89 -30.16
N GLY A 640 9.26 55.37 -30.62
CA GLY A 640 9.57 56.07 -31.88
C GLY A 640 10.74 57.03 -31.71
N ASP A 641 11.92 56.63 -32.23
CA ASP A 641 13.18 57.34 -32.56
C ASP A 641 13.75 58.46 -31.62
N GLU A 642 15.10 58.47 -31.50
CA GLU A 642 15.97 59.54 -30.92
C GLU A 642 15.85 59.72 -29.36
N ASP A 643 16.91 59.71 -28.52
CA ASP A 643 18.37 59.88 -28.67
C ASP A 643 19.19 59.14 -27.55
N GLU A 644 20.53 59.24 -27.57
CA GLU A 644 21.48 58.74 -26.56
C GLU A 644 21.64 59.70 -25.34
N GLU A 645 21.72 59.19 -24.10
CA GLU A 645 22.65 59.70 -23.05
C GLU A 645 22.75 58.71 -21.86
N ASP A 646 23.86 58.78 -21.09
CA ASP A 646 24.18 57.83 -20.00
C ASP A 646 23.33 58.03 -18.73
N THR A 647 22.78 56.94 -18.18
CA THR A 647 22.34 56.83 -16.78
C THR A 647 22.73 55.47 -16.20
N ASP A 648 23.15 55.45 -14.93
CA ASP A 648 23.72 54.28 -14.28
C ASP A 648 22.80 53.03 -14.26
N GLU A 649 23.42 51.85 -14.28
CA GLU A 649 22.73 50.55 -14.16
C GLU A 649 22.20 50.35 -12.73
N GLU A 650 21.04 50.94 -12.41
CA GLU A 650 20.25 50.51 -11.25
C GLU A 650 19.81 49.05 -11.48
N GLU A 651 20.44 48.11 -10.78
CA GLU A 651 20.01 46.70 -10.77
C GLU A 651 18.56 46.63 -10.26
N GLU A 652 17.60 46.43 -11.17
CA GLU A 652 16.23 46.06 -10.79
C GLU A 652 16.30 44.81 -9.91
N ALA A 653 16.09 45.00 -8.61
CA ALA A 653 16.14 43.95 -7.59
C ALA A 653 14.96 42.99 -7.76
N SER A 654 15.06 42.12 -8.78
CA SER A 654 14.02 41.16 -9.15
C SER A 654 13.65 40.33 -7.92
N VAL A 655 12.40 40.48 -7.46
CA VAL A 655 11.93 39.85 -6.22
C VAL A 655 11.93 38.34 -6.41
N GLN A 656 13.00 37.68 -5.96
CA GLN A 656 13.20 36.25 -6.15
C GLN A 656 12.12 35.48 -5.39
N LYS A 657 11.14 34.94 -6.11
CA LYS A 657 10.06 34.15 -5.51
C LYS A 657 10.68 33.02 -4.66
N PRO A 658 10.30 32.88 -3.37
CA PRO A 658 11.01 32.01 -2.45
C PRO A 658 10.96 30.56 -2.91
N TYR A 659 12.11 29.89 -2.89
CA TYR A 659 12.23 28.49 -3.32
C TYR A 659 11.26 27.58 -2.56
N LEU A 660 10.56 26.73 -3.33
CA LEU A 660 9.80 25.60 -2.82
C LEU A 660 10.34 24.32 -3.47
N SER A 661 10.76 23.38 -2.64
CA SER A 661 11.30 22.10 -3.09
C SER A 661 10.24 21.27 -3.81
N PRO A 662 10.56 20.62 -4.95
CA PRO A 662 9.78 19.49 -5.44
C PRO A 662 9.85 18.31 -4.46
N ILE A 663 8.87 17.41 -4.51
CA ILE A 663 8.70 16.31 -3.54
C ILE A 663 8.70 14.98 -4.27
N LEU A 664 9.60 14.07 -3.88
CA LEU A 664 9.57 12.66 -4.30
C LEU A 664 8.96 11.82 -3.18
N LEU A 665 7.80 11.20 -3.43
CA LEU A 665 7.13 10.32 -2.47
C LEU A 665 7.46 8.85 -2.72
N LEU A 666 7.89 8.15 -1.67
CA LEU A 666 8.38 6.76 -1.71
C LEU A 666 7.86 5.93 -0.54
N GLU A 667 7.91 4.61 -0.68
CA GLU A 667 7.80 3.65 0.44
C GLU A 667 8.83 3.98 1.54
N HIS A 668 8.39 3.99 2.81
CA HIS A 668 9.28 4.21 3.96
C HIS A 668 9.90 2.87 4.39
N CYS A 669 11.04 2.51 3.77
CA CYS A 669 11.67 1.19 3.88
C CYS A 669 12.55 0.97 5.13
N GLY A 670 12.40 1.80 6.17
CA GLY A 670 13.14 1.66 7.43
C GLY A 670 14.43 2.48 7.48
N ASN A 671 15.45 1.95 8.15
CA ASN A 671 16.70 2.65 8.46
C ASN A 671 17.83 2.15 7.54
N PRO A 672 18.90 2.92 7.32
CA PRO A 672 20.08 2.40 6.62
C PRO A 672 20.75 1.24 7.37
N ILE A 673 21.36 0.31 6.65
CA ILE A 673 22.13 -0.79 7.26
C ILE A 673 23.43 -0.29 7.89
N ASP A 674 23.84 -0.95 8.97
CA ASP A 674 25.21 -0.91 9.49
C ASP A 674 25.92 -2.22 9.07
N PRO A 675 26.91 -2.16 8.16
CA PRO A 675 27.65 -3.34 7.67
C PRO A 675 28.35 -4.16 8.75
N ASP A 676 28.65 -3.58 9.92
CA ASP A 676 29.30 -4.27 11.03
C ASP A 676 28.30 -5.01 11.95
N THR A 677 26.99 -4.90 11.68
CA THR A 677 25.92 -5.55 12.47
C THR A 677 25.12 -6.62 11.72
N VAL A 678 25.19 -6.65 10.39
CA VAL A 678 24.43 -7.59 9.54
C VAL A 678 25.12 -8.95 9.43
N SER A 679 24.34 -10.03 9.55
CA SER A 679 24.80 -11.42 9.40
C SER A 679 25.19 -11.76 7.96
N ASP A 680 25.95 -12.84 7.77
CA ASP A 680 26.45 -13.24 6.44
C ASP A 680 25.33 -13.42 5.40
N ASP A 681 24.18 -14.01 5.80
CA ASP A 681 23.01 -14.20 4.93
C ASP A 681 22.36 -12.85 4.54
N GLU A 682 22.23 -11.91 5.49
CA GLU A 682 21.73 -10.56 5.23
C GLU A 682 22.67 -9.77 4.31
N GLN A 683 23.99 -9.94 4.48
CA GLN A 683 24.98 -9.35 3.59
C GLN A 683 24.88 -9.94 2.18
N GLU A 684 24.65 -11.25 2.02
CA GLU A 684 24.42 -11.85 0.70
C GLU A 684 23.10 -11.38 0.08
N GLU A 685 22.01 -11.20 0.82
CA GLU A 685 20.79 -10.56 0.28
C GLU A 685 21.07 -9.11 -0.16
N CYS A 686 21.76 -8.30 0.67
CA CYS A 686 22.13 -6.91 0.33
C CYS A 686 23.00 -6.83 -0.94
N ARG A 687 24.02 -7.69 -1.06
CA ARG A 687 24.85 -7.83 -2.27
C ARG A 687 24.00 -8.24 -3.48
N SER A 688 23.00 -9.12 -3.27
CA SER A 688 22.09 -9.57 -4.33
C SER A 688 21.33 -8.41 -4.94
N LEU A 689 20.97 -7.36 -4.17
CA LEU A 689 20.21 -6.23 -4.69
C LEU A 689 20.97 -5.55 -5.84
N LEU A 690 22.24 -5.23 -5.60
CA LEU A 690 23.14 -4.59 -6.57
C LEU A 690 23.39 -5.50 -7.77
N LEU A 691 23.74 -6.78 -7.54
CA LEU A 691 23.95 -7.74 -8.63
C LEU A 691 22.70 -7.96 -9.50
N ARG A 692 21.50 -7.94 -8.90
CA ARG A 692 20.21 -8.04 -9.60
C ARG A 692 19.87 -6.77 -10.37
N PHE A 693 20.19 -5.59 -9.83
CA PHE A 693 20.07 -4.29 -10.51
C PHE A 693 21.01 -4.21 -11.73
N HIS A 694 22.25 -4.68 -11.58
CA HIS A 694 23.25 -4.76 -12.65
C HIS A 694 22.84 -5.77 -13.73
N ALA A 695 22.33 -6.95 -13.37
CA ALA A 695 21.84 -7.91 -14.37
C ALA A 695 20.63 -7.41 -15.18
N ALA A 696 19.85 -6.47 -14.64
CA ALA A 696 18.78 -5.77 -15.34
C ALA A 696 19.27 -4.57 -16.21
N GLY A 697 20.58 -4.36 -16.33
CA GLY A 697 21.20 -3.39 -17.24
C GLY A 697 21.48 -2.00 -16.65
N TRP A 698 21.39 -1.84 -15.33
CA TRP A 698 21.56 -0.56 -14.64
C TRP A 698 22.85 -0.50 -13.79
N LEU A 699 23.40 0.70 -13.61
CA LEU A 699 24.43 1.04 -12.62
C LEU A 699 23.82 1.98 -11.59
N HIS A 700 24.25 1.85 -10.34
CA HIS A 700 23.78 2.68 -9.24
C HIS A 700 24.49 4.04 -9.21
N GLU A 701 25.81 4.04 -9.46
CA GLU A 701 26.75 5.17 -9.39
C GLU A 701 26.77 5.92 -8.03
N SER A 702 26.32 5.24 -6.97
CA SER A 702 26.28 5.74 -5.57
C SER A 702 26.31 4.59 -4.54
N VAL A 703 27.02 3.48 -4.81
CA VAL A 703 27.07 2.31 -3.90
C VAL A 703 27.70 2.68 -2.55
N ALA A 704 26.89 2.60 -1.49
CA ALA A 704 27.29 2.80 -0.10
C ALA A 704 26.26 2.16 0.85
N ALA A 705 26.69 1.77 2.06
CA ALA A 705 25.79 1.18 3.07
C ALA A 705 24.58 2.06 3.40
N ARG A 706 24.79 3.38 3.52
CA ARG A 706 23.72 4.37 3.73
C ARG A 706 22.61 4.36 2.67
N ASN A 707 22.88 3.82 1.47
CA ASN A 707 21.96 3.74 0.34
C ASN A 707 21.29 2.35 0.24
N ILE A 708 21.45 1.50 1.25
CA ILE A 708 20.72 0.25 1.45
C ILE A 708 19.91 0.38 2.75
N LEU A 709 18.58 0.36 2.63
CA LEU A 709 17.68 0.41 3.79
C LEU A 709 17.26 -0.98 4.23
N VAL A 710 16.99 -1.16 5.52
CA VAL A 710 16.45 -2.36 6.15
C VAL A 710 15.16 -2.08 6.93
N GLN A 711 14.13 -2.85 6.62
CA GLN A 711 12.90 -2.97 7.39
C GLN A 711 12.95 -4.28 8.20
N LYS A 712 12.91 -4.19 9.53
CA LYS A 712 13.01 -5.34 10.47
C LYS A 712 11.86 -6.36 10.43
N CYS A 713 10.87 -6.18 9.56
CA CYS A 713 9.72 -7.06 9.42
C CYS A 713 9.39 -7.22 7.92
N PRO A 714 8.99 -8.41 7.45
CA PRO A 714 8.69 -8.60 6.04
C PRO A 714 7.40 -7.83 5.67
N PRO A 715 7.35 -7.19 4.49
CA PRO A 715 6.20 -6.38 4.06
C PRO A 715 4.96 -7.21 3.72
N THR A 716 5.08 -8.54 3.75
CA THR A 716 4.00 -9.51 3.57
C THR A 716 3.22 -9.79 4.86
N GLU A 717 3.70 -9.31 6.02
CA GLU A 717 3.10 -9.54 7.33
C GLU A 717 2.37 -8.33 7.89
N PHE A 718 1.33 -8.59 8.68
CA PHE A 718 0.52 -7.57 9.33
C PHE A 718 1.28 -6.86 10.47
N PRO A 719 1.20 -5.53 10.61
CA PRO A 719 1.81 -4.77 11.70
C PRO A 719 1.42 -5.19 13.13
N ALA A 720 0.41 -6.06 13.29
CA ALA A 720 0.05 -6.66 14.57
C ALA A 720 0.98 -7.83 14.97
N THR A 721 1.54 -8.60 14.01
CA THR A 721 2.53 -9.67 14.31
C THR A 721 3.87 -9.09 14.75
N TRP A 722 4.17 -7.84 14.35
CA TRP A 722 5.38 -7.10 14.73
C TRP A 722 5.48 -6.79 16.24
N LEU A 723 4.52 -7.25 17.06
CA LEU A 723 4.50 -7.10 18.52
C LEU A 723 4.70 -8.43 19.29
N THR A 724 4.66 -9.60 18.64
CA THR A 724 4.57 -10.90 19.35
C THR A 724 5.87 -11.69 19.44
N THR A 725 6.70 -11.71 18.38
CA THR A 725 8.03 -12.35 18.42
C THR A 725 9.06 -11.47 17.71
N GLU A 726 10.21 -11.19 18.33
CA GLU A 726 11.31 -10.46 17.68
C GLU A 726 12.34 -11.42 17.04
N ALA A 727 12.49 -12.63 17.60
CA ALA A 727 13.53 -13.59 17.24
C ALA A 727 13.29 -14.38 15.93
N GLU A 728 12.17 -14.17 15.25
CA GLU A 728 11.73 -14.98 14.09
C GLU A 728 11.60 -14.17 12.79
N ARG A 729 11.93 -12.88 12.80
CA ARG A 729 11.65 -11.97 11.68
C ARG A 729 12.73 -12.03 10.61
N SER A 730 12.34 -12.32 9.38
CA SER A 730 13.14 -11.96 8.23
C SER A 730 13.12 -10.44 8.02
N PRO A 731 14.28 -9.76 7.91
CA PRO A 731 14.32 -8.41 7.40
C PRO A 731 13.90 -8.37 5.92
N SER A 732 13.60 -7.18 5.41
CA SER A 732 13.62 -6.94 3.97
C SER A 732 14.41 -5.67 3.64
N PHE A 733 15.19 -5.73 2.57
CA PHE A 733 16.11 -4.66 2.18
C PHE A 733 15.62 -3.93 0.93
N ARG A 734 16.12 -2.70 0.68
CA ARG A 734 15.92 -1.93 -0.55
C ARG A 734 17.14 -1.07 -0.88
N LEU A 735 17.40 -0.82 -2.16
CA LEU A 735 18.31 0.22 -2.63
C LEU A 735 17.58 1.56 -2.75
N ILE A 736 18.28 2.68 -2.50
CA ILE A 736 17.77 4.06 -2.63
C ILE A 736 18.83 4.98 -3.28
N ASP A 737 18.52 6.27 -3.49
CA ASP A 737 19.46 7.29 -4.00
C ASP A 737 19.83 7.10 -5.48
N PHE A 738 18.81 6.90 -6.32
CA PHE A 738 18.98 6.64 -7.75
C PHE A 738 19.22 7.90 -8.61
N GLY A 739 19.43 9.08 -8.02
CA GLY A 739 19.63 10.34 -8.75
C GLY A 739 20.94 10.45 -9.54
N ARG A 740 21.77 9.39 -9.53
CA ARG A 740 22.95 9.19 -10.39
C ARG A 740 22.85 7.94 -11.28
N SER A 741 21.87 7.07 -11.04
CA SER A 741 21.80 5.77 -11.70
C SER A 741 21.52 5.91 -13.20
N ARG A 742 22.04 4.97 -13.99
CA ARG A 742 21.91 4.98 -15.45
C ARG A 742 22.01 3.57 -16.01
N LYS A 743 21.71 3.39 -17.29
CA LYS A 743 21.99 2.14 -18.00
C LYS A 743 23.46 2.10 -18.43
N TYR A 744 24.13 0.96 -18.27
CA TYR A 744 25.47 0.77 -18.83
C TYR A 744 25.43 0.33 -20.29
N THR A 745 26.56 0.49 -20.98
CA THR A 745 26.74 0.00 -22.36
C THR A 745 27.86 -1.03 -22.47
N LYS A 746 28.79 -1.06 -21.51
CA LYS A 746 29.92 -2.00 -21.48
C LYS A 746 29.88 -2.85 -20.20
N SER A 747 30.28 -4.12 -20.32
CA SER A 747 30.44 -5.03 -19.19
C SER A 747 31.52 -4.58 -18.19
N GLU A 748 32.51 -3.81 -18.65
CA GLU A 748 33.58 -3.24 -17.82
C GLU A 748 33.04 -2.31 -16.73
N GLU A 749 32.07 -1.44 -17.06
CA GLU A 749 31.46 -0.49 -16.12
C GLU A 749 30.77 -1.23 -14.98
N ARG A 750 29.98 -2.26 -15.32
CA ARG A 750 29.34 -3.17 -14.38
C ARG A 750 30.37 -3.88 -13.50
N MET A 751 31.43 -4.45 -14.07
CA MET A 751 32.44 -5.20 -13.30
C MET A 751 33.14 -4.32 -12.25
N MET A 752 33.35 -3.03 -12.53
CA MET A 752 33.90 -2.08 -11.55
C MET A 752 32.94 -1.85 -10.39
N GLU A 753 31.64 -1.66 -10.65
CA GLU A 753 30.64 -1.45 -9.59
C GLU A 753 30.31 -2.73 -8.81
N GLU A 754 30.32 -3.90 -9.44
CA GLU A 754 30.27 -5.20 -8.75
C GLU A 754 31.48 -5.38 -7.81
N THR A 755 32.67 -4.95 -8.22
CA THR A 755 33.87 -4.96 -7.36
C THR A 755 33.72 -4.00 -6.16
N ALA A 756 33.04 -2.87 -6.32
CA ALA A 756 32.73 -1.96 -5.22
C ALA A 756 31.69 -2.56 -4.25
N ALA A 757 30.64 -3.21 -4.79
CA ALA A 757 29.61 -3.90 -4.01
C ALA A 757 30.18 -5.04 -3.15
N LEU A 758 31.15 -5.81 -3.66
CA LEU A 758 31.85 -6.85 -2.91
C LEU A 758 32.70 -6.27 -1.76
N LYS A 759 33.43 -5.19 -2.04
CA LYS A 759 34.27 -4.49 -1.04
C LYS A 759 33.47 -3.87 0.11
N LEU A 760 32.25 -3.40 -0.16
CA LEU A 760 31.37 -2.79 0.85
C LEU A 760 31.13 -3.71 2.06
N PHE A 761 31.13 -5.02 1.83
CA PHE A 761 30.89 -6.07 2.84
C PHE A 761 32.14 -6.89 3.16
N ARG A 762 33.35 -6.35 2.90
CA ARG A 762 34.66 -6.92 3.27
C ARG A 762 34.93 -8.38 2.81
N VAL A 763 34.21 -8.90 1.82
CA VAL A 763 34.42 -10.28 1.33
C VAL A 763 35.48 -10.33 0.24
N ASP A 764 36.65 -10.86 0.61
CA ASP A 764 37.67 -11.32 -0.33
C ASP A 764 37.22 -12.63 -1.01
N TYR A 765 36.50 -12.50 -2.13
CA TYR A 765 36.51 -13.55 -3.15
C TYR A 765 37.90 -13.60 -3.80
N GLY A 766 38.82 -14.30 -3.14
CA GLY A 766 40.19 -14.53 -3.63
C GLY A 766 40.19 -14.97 -5.10
N ALA A 767 40.99 -14.28 -5.92
CA ALA A 767 40.85 -14.17 -7.37
C ALA A 767 40.40 -15.45 -8.09
N CYS A 768 39.11 -15.47 -8.47
CA CYS A 768 38.46 -16.53 -9.26
C CYS A 768 37.52 -15.90 -10.31
N LEU A 769 38.10 -15.09 -11.20
CA LEU A 769 37.56 -14.74 -12.52
C LEU A 769 38.09 -15.74 -13.56
#